data_AF-A0A7X7LL97-F1
#
_entry.id   AF-A0A7X7LL97-F1
#
_cell.length_a   1.000
_cell.length_b   1.000
_cell.length_c   1.000
_cell.angle_alpha   90.00
_cell.angle_beta   90.00
_cell.angle_gamma   90.00
#
_symmetry.space_group_name_H-M   'P 1'
#
loop_
_entity.id
_entity.type
_entity.pdbx_description
1 polymer ?
#
loop_
_entity_poly.entity_id
_entity_poly.type
_entity_poly.pdbx_seq_one_letter_code
_entity_poly.pdbx_strand_id
1 'polypeptide(L)'
;MKNPGAITRTLYNNQTETGGNAFNRLFKTGLYVLIIAVLLFFMPLGPVNAQDNPPADGTAGKAYIILVDRLSIYDISPEITPEIYGMVQKGGLGLAANRTLRGQNNIDSSLTIGAGNFARAYTNGIMAYNHDELVTGQGKTASQFYYVVTGYEPGDSEVLLVNLPEVVTGMMGENVTTTPGALGEILQLNHLKTAVLGNSDYMGTQLRLGAALGMNASGQAALGDVGDDTLIDLPRRYLNQGTNYPYLRQKLSAISSSADLIIVELSDLARWEKAFPVFPALQSAEKIQCLQDIDRMTGHILNGADMERDLVLLFPVSPATEQFKLKNSFLPIIAWGKDITPGALSSGSTRRDFIIASTDIAPTIINFFQAENEGMSIIGLPVRSLPYSGDTLEAARNISASTSTTTRLRTILVKSYVVAQIIVILLAVLALLWVKPLRNFAQALVLSLVTVPLILLFLGKIPLPNDNALIIAAVLLVVLITALVTRLYKNSSPFNAFIFISGITLLALVIDSLTGTRLIQSSVLGYDPMVGARYYGIGNEYMGIMVGAAIITAAALFEKYPSRWFLALLAAGFLFLCFIIGNPSLGAQSDGFITAPIAFAVTIFLLSNLKMHWGYVAAAAGIILAAIAGLIGYELSKPLEMQSHLGRFFHHLIQGGTVELSQTLLRKASMNIKLIRYTIWSRVFLVMLLVLSLLVFRPVGALKQLLQERPFLVKGFAGLITGAIVALLINDSGIVAASTTCIYLVPPIILLTFEMQQNNSSDELTAIAENKLKE
;
A
#
# COMPACT_ATOMS: atom_id res chain seq x y z
N MET A 1 -34.18 70.47 27.46
CA MET A 1 -32.80 70.47 26.91
C MET A 1 -31.81 70.06 28.01
N LYS A 2 -31.22 68.86 27.91
CA LYS A 2 -29.86 68.51 28.35
C LYS A 2 -29.55 67.08 27.89
N ASN A 3 -28.35 66.91 27.33
CA ASN A 3 -27.94 65.87 26.39
C ASN A 3 -27.29 64.65 27.12
N PRO A 4 -27.74 63.39 26.93
CA PRO A 4 -27.21 62.21 27.63
C PRO A 4 -26.14 61.48 26.80
N GLY A 5 -25.00 62.12 26.54
CA GLY A 5 -23.95 61.61 25.64
C GLY A 5 -22.60 61.24 26.28
N ALA A 6 -22.41 61.37 27.59
CA ALA A 6 -21.05 61.36 28.17
C ALA A 6 -20.69 60.20 29.11
N ILE A 7 -21.62 59.31 29.48
CA ILE A 7 -21.34 58.27 30.50
C ILE A 7 -21.07 56.88 29.90
N THR A 8 -21.42 56.63 28.65
CA THR A 8 -21.28 55.29 28.02
C THR A 8 -19.95 55.04 27.31
N ARG A 9 -19.05 56.02 27.20
CA ARG A 9 -17.75 55.86 26.51
C ARG A 9 -16.60 55.42 27.42
N THR A 10 -16.70 55.56 28.73
CA THR A 10 -15.58 55.28 29.65
C THR A 10 -15.58 53.84 30.18
N LEU A 11 -16.69 53.11 30.07
CA LEU A 11 -16.78 51.70 30.49
C LEU A 11 -16.43 50.69 29.38
N TYR A 12 -16.40 51.11 28.10
CA TYR A 12 -16.07 50.23 26.98
C TYR A 12 -14.56 50.19 26.64
N ASN A 13 -13.79 51.22 27.04
CA ASN A 13 -12.35 51.27 26.78
C ASN A 13 -11.48 50.60 27.87
N ASN A 14 -11.96 50.46 29.11
CA ASN A 14 -11.15 49.83 30.18
C ASN A 14 -11.24 48.29 30.24
N GLN A 15 -12.18 47.66 29.52
CA GLN A 15 -12.26 46.19 29.43
C GLN A 15 -11.54 45.60 28.20
N THR A 16 -11.17 46.41 27.21
CA THR A 16 -10.50 45.96 25.98
C THR A 16 -8.97 45.92 26.09
N GLU A 17 -8.35 46.73 26.95
CA GLU A 17 -6.88 46.72 27.15
C GLU A 17 -6.39 45.62 28.11
N THR A 18 -7.19 45.25 29.12
CA THR A 18 -6.81 44.20 30.09
C THR A 18 -7.02 42.78 29.53
N GLY A 19 -8.03 42.59 28.67
CA GLY A 19 -8.28 41.31 27.97
C GLY A 19 -7.24 40.98 26.89
N GLY A 20 -6.64 41.98 26.24
CA GLY A 20 -5.61 41.81 25.21
C GLY A 20 -4.29 41.24 25.75
N ASN A 21 -3.89 41.65 26.97
CA ASN A 21 -2.66 41.16 27.60
C ASN A 21 -2.79 39.75 28.17
N ALA A 22 -3.95 39.38 28.72
CA ALA A 22 -4.25 38.00 29.13
C ALA A 22 -4.37 37.06 27.91
N PHE A 23 -4.91 37.55 26.79
CA PHE A 23 -5.01 36.82 25.53
C PHE A 23 -3.65 36.61 24.85
N ASN A 24 -2.78 37.62 24.81
CA ASN A 24 -1.42 37.46 24.33
C ASN A 24 -0.62 36.51 25.22
N ARG A 25 -0.88 36.49 26.55
CA ARG A 25 -0.29 35.48 27.44
C ARG A 25 -0.83 34.09 27.12
N LEU A 26 -2.14 33.86 27.05
CA LEU A 26 -2.75 32.55 26.74
C LEU A 26 -2.43 32.04 25.34
N PHE A 27 -2.33 32.91 24.32
CA PHE A 27 -1.87 32.57 22.98
C PHE A 27 -0.38 32.23 22.98
N LYS A 28 0.44 32.97 23.73
CA LYS A 28 1.83 32.58 23.99
C LYS A 28 1.90 31.25 24.74
N THR A 29 1.05 31.00 25.74
CA THR A 29 1.02 29.72 26.47
C THR A 29 0.56 28.58 25.58
N GLY A 30 -0.45 28.78 24.72
CA GLY A 30 -0.90 27.80 23.73
C GLY A 30 0.13 27.55 22.64
N LEU A 31 0.85 28.60 22.21
CA LEU A 31 2.01 28.51 21.33
C LEU A 31 3.19 27.82 22.02
N TYR A 32 3.43 28.07 23.30
CA TYR A 32 4.47 27.39 24.09
C TYR A 32 4.09 25.94 24.37
N VAL A 33 2.82 25.62 24.58
CA VAL A 33 2.33 24.24 24.68
C VAL A 33 2.42 23.54 23.33
N LEU A 34 2.12 24.24 22.22
CA LEU A 34 2.37 23.75 20.87
C LEU A 34 3.87 23.51 20.64
N ILE A 35 4.73 24.45 21.04
CA ILE A 35 6.20 24.34 20.93
C ILE A 35 6.71 23.20 21.81
N ILE A 36 6.24 23.06 23.04
CA ILE A 36 6.64 21.99 23.96
C ILE A 36 6.09 20.65 23.47
N ALA A 37 4.87 20.58 22.95
CA ALA A 37 4.32 19.37 22.35
C ALA A 37 5.06 18.98 21.06
N VAL A 38 5.46 19.95 20.23
CA VAL A 38 6.31 19.73 19.05
C VAL A 38 7.73 19.33 19.47
N LEU A 39 8.31 19.92 20.51
CA LEU A 39 9.63 19.55 21.03
C LEU A 39 9.62 18.16 21.70
N LEU A 40 8.55 17.81 22.42
CA LEU A 40 8.33 16.46 22.97
C LEU A 40 8.02 15.44 21.87
N PHE A 41 7.39 15.87 20.76
CA PHE A 41 7.22 15.08 19.54
C PHE A 41 8.55 14.76 18.85
N PHE A 42 9.58 15.60 19.06
CA PHE A 42 10.95 15.39 18.57
C PHE A 42 11.91 14.80 19.62
N MET A 43 11.44 14.47 20.83
CA MET A 43 12.27 13.75 21.78
C MET A 43 12.46 12.31 21.28
N PRO A 44 13.70 11.89 20.95
CA PRO A 44 13.94 10.55 20.47
C PRO A 44 13.63 9.57 21.61
N LEU A 45 12.70 8.64 21.36
CA LEU A 45 12.79 7.33 22.01
C LEU A 45 14.14 6.77 21.58
N GLY A 46 15.04 6.58 22.55
CA GLY A 46 16.45 6.27 22.31
C GLY A 46 16.63 5.09 21.35
N PRO A 47 17.78 5.03 20.66
CA PRO A 47 18.07 3.94 19.75
C PRO A 47 17.96 2.61 20.49
N VAL A 48 17.09 1.73 19.99
CA VAL A 48 17.25 0.31 20.24
C VAL A 48 18.51 -0.07 19.48
N ASN A 49 19.61 -0.28 20.21
CA ASN A 49 20.83 -0.81 19.65
C ASN A 49 20.48 -2.11 18.92
N ALA A 50 20.57 -2.10 17.60
CA ALA A 50 20.76 -3.33 16.85
C ALA A 50 22.09 -3.90 17.34
N GLN A 51 22.06 -5.10 17.91
CA GLN A 51 23.27 -5.84 18.20
C GLN A 51 23.91 -6.18 16.86
N ASP A 52 25.02 -5.51 16.57
CA ASP A 52 25.98 -5.96 15.56
C ASP A 52 26.50 -7.32 16.04
N ASN A 53 26.03 -8.39 15.41
CA ASN A 53 26.66 -9.68 15.57
C ASN A 53 27.99 -9.65 14.82
N PRO A 54 29.11 -10.06 15.45
CA PRO A 54 30.40 -10.10 14.78
C PRO A 54 30.38 -11.13 13.63
N PRO A 55 31.19 -10.93 12.57
CA PRO A 55 31.31 -11.91 11.50
C PRO A 55 31.89 -13.20 12.07
N ALA A 56 31.21 -14.32 11.81
CA ALA A 56 31.71 -15.64 12.14
C ALA A 56 32.81 -16.03 11.14
N ASP A 57 34.02 -16.20 11.66
CA ASP A 57 35.14 -16.87 10.98
C ASP A 57 34.69 -18.25 10.48
N GLY A 58 34.67 -18.45 9.16
CA GLY A 58 34.40 -19.75 8.53
C GLY A 58 33.95 -19.60 7.09
N THR A 59 34.50 -20.43 6.18
CA THR A 59 34.13 -20.49 4.75
C THR A 59 32.62 -20.37 4.56
N ALA A 60 32.17 -19.34 3.83
CA ALA A 60 30.77 -19.07 3.54
C ALA A 60 30.07 -20.35 3.03
N GLY A 61 28.88 -20.63 3.55
CA GLY A 61 28.05 -21.71 3.02
C GLY A 61 27.47 -21.35 1.67
N LYS A 62 26.72 -22.28 1.06
CA LYS A 62 26.11 -22.11 -0.26
C LYS A 62 24.66 -21.65 -0.14
N ALA A 63 24.18 -20.95 -1.16
CA ALA A 63 22.78 -20.61 -1.32
C ALA A 63 22.17 -21.43 -2.46
N TYR A 64 21.05 -22.10 -2.19
CA TYR A 64 20.27 -22.83 -3.18
C TYR A 64 18.92 -22.15 -3.40
N ILE A 65 18.53 -21.95 -4.65
CA ILE A 65 17.18 -21.53 -5.02
C ILE A 65 16.51 -22.66 -5.78
N ILE A 66 15.41 -23.17 -5.25
CA ILE A 66 14.53 -24.12 -5.90
C ILE A 66 13.37 -23.31 -6.49
N LEU A 67 13.49 -22.98 -7.77
CA LEU A 67 12.51 -22.17 -8.48
C LEU A 67 11.41 -23.07 -9.05
N VAL A 68 10.22 -23.02 -8.46
CA VAL A 68 9.08 -23.87 -8.84
C VAL A 68 7.95 -22.99 -9.38
N ASP A 69 8.03 -22.55 -10.64
CA ASP A 69 7.01 -21.64 -11.20
C ASP A 69 5.60 -22.26 -11.11
N ARG A 70 4.58 -21.46 -10.78
CA ARG A 70 3.18 -21.86 -10.56
C ARG A 70 2.88 -22.67 -9.29
N LEU A 71 3.84 -22.83 -8.37
CA LEU A 71 3.55 -23.43 -7.07
C LEU A 71 2.51 -22.61 -6.29
N SER A 72 1.51 -23.28 -5.72
CA SER A 72 0.53 -22.69 -4.81
C SER A 72 0.77 -23.13 -3.36
N ILE A 73 0.44 -22.25 -2.40
CA ILE A 73 0.43 -22.59 -0.96
C ILE A 73 -0.52 -23.77 -0.64
N TYR A 74 -1.50 -24.02 -1.52
CA TYR A 74 -2.46 -25.12 -1.41
C TYR A 74 -1.94 -26.43 -2.01
N ASP A 75 -0.80 -26.42 -2.70
CA ASP A 75 -0.18 -27.64 -3.25
C ASP A 75 0.73 -28.34 -2.22
N ILE A 76 1.10 -27.65 -1.13
CA ILE A 76 1.99 -28.17 -0.09
C ILE A 76 1.19 -29.08 0.85
N SER A 77 1.48 -30.38 0.90
CA SER A 77 0.83 -31.30 1.85
C SER A 77 1.78 -32.41 2.28
N PRO A 78 1.59 -32.99 3.48
CA PRO A 78 2.42 -34.11 3.93
C PRO A 78 2.22 -35.38 3.07
N GLU A 79 1.10 -35.52 2.36
CA GLU A 79 0.81 -36.69 1.53
C GLU A 79 1.37 -36.59 0.11
N ILE A 80 1.35 -35.39 -0.49
CA ILE A 80 1.75 -35.18 -1.89
C ILE A 80 3.19 -34.64 -1.98
N THR A 81 3.56 -33.75 -1.07
CA THR A 81 4.87 -33.07 -1.04
C THR A 81 5.51 -33.15 0.35
N PRO A 82 5.84 -34.37 0.84
CA PRO A 82 6.38 -34.56 2.18
C PRO A 82 7.68 -33.80 2.44
N GLU A 83 8.58 -33.66 1.45
CA GLU A 83 9.85 -32.95 1.63
C GLU A 83 9.64 -31.43 1.72
N ILE A 84 8.82 -30.85 0.85
CA ILE A 84 8.45 -29.42 0.91
C ILE A 84 7.68 -29.12 2.19
N TYR A 85 6.76 -30.00 2.60
CA TYR A 85 6.07 -29.88 3.88
C TYR A 85 7.05 -29.95 5.06
N GLY A 86 8.01 -30.88 5.03
CA GLY A 86 9.08 -30.97 6.02
C GLY A 86 9.95 -29.71 6.08
N MET A 87 10.24 -29.09 4.93
CA MET A 87 10.94 -27.82 4.84
C MET A 87 10.17 -26.69 5.54
N VAL A 88 8.84 -26.63 5.41
CA VAL A 88 7.98 -25.69 6.14
C VAL A 88 8.02 -25.93 7.66
N GLN A 89 8.03 -27.20 8.10
CA GLN A 89 8.05 -27.52 9.54
C GLN A 89 9.39 -27.18 10.20
N LYS A 90 10.48 -27.30 9.47
CA LYS A 90 11.85 -27.04 9.97
C LYS A 90 12.37 -25.64 9.64
N GLY A 91 11.65 -24.88 8.82
CA GLY A 91 12.09 -23.60 8.27
C GLY A 91 11.04 -22.51 8.36
N GLY A 92 11.29 -21.40 7.68
CA GLY A 92 10.38 -20.27 7.63
C GLY A 92 9.45 -20.34 6.41
N LEU A 93 8.20 -19.94 6.58
CA LEU A 93 7.23 -19.80 5.48
C LEU A 93 6.67 -18.37 5.39
N GLY A 94 6.57 -17.87 4.17
CA GLY A 94 5.99 -16.57 3.85
C GLY A 94 5.22 -16.56 2.54
N LEU A 95 4.57 -15.43 2.28
CA LEU A 95 3.80 -15.11 1.10
C LEU A 95 4.43 -13.85 0.49
N ALA A 96 5.20 -14.03 -0.57
CA ALA A 96 5.81 -12.92 -1.27
C ALA A 96 4.77 -12.20 -2.14
N ALA A 97 4.62 -10.90 -1.90
CA ALA A 97 3.87 -10.00 -2.74
C ALA A 97 4.66 -9.72 -4.02
N ASN A 98 4.05 -10.08 -5.14
CA ASN A 98 4.67 -9.93 -6.44
C ASN A 98 4.22 -8.63 -7.11
N ARG A 99 5.11 -7.64 -7.16
CA ARG A 99 4.87 -6.34 -7.81
C ARG A 99 6.01 -6.05 -8.77
N THR A 100 5.66 -5.79 -10.02
CA THR A 100 6.56 -5.44 -11.12
C THR A 100 6.08 -4.16 -11.80
N LEU A 101 6.79 -3.68 -12.83
CA LEU A 101 6.41 -2.46 -13.55
C LEU A 101 5.17 -2.62 -14.46
N ARG A 102 4.95 -3.80 -15.05
CA ARG A 102 3.86 -4.05 -16.02
C ARG A 102 2.72 -4.91 -15.47
N GLY A 103 2.98 -5.72 -14.43
CA GLY A 103 1.98 -6.60 -13.81
C GLY A 103 2.54 -7.98 -13.48
N GLN A 104 1.73 -8.81 -12.83
CA GLN A 104 2.15 -10.10 -12.30
C GLN A 104 2.29 -11.15 -13.41
N ASN A 105 3.52 -11.37 -13.88
CA ASN A 105 3.88 -12.41 -14.85
C ASN A 105 5.29 -12.95 -14.53
N ASN A 106 5.57 -14.19 -14.90
CA ASN A 106 6.84 -14.85 -14.55
C ASN A 106 8.09 -14.14 -15.07
N ILE A 107 8.05 -13.60 -16.30
CA ILE A 107 9.18 -12.88 -16.92
C ILE A 107 9.57 -11.66 -16.08
N ASP A 108 8.65 -10.71 -15.89
CA ASP A 108 8.94 -9.46 -15.16
C ASP A 108 9.28 -9.74 -13.68
N SER A 109 8.70 -10.80 -13.13
CA SER A 109 8.93 -11.20 -11.72
C SER A 109 10.33 -11.78 -11.53
N SER A 110 10.80 -12.63 -12.45
CA SER A 110 12.16 -13.18 -12.39
C SER A 110 13.23 -12.07 -12.44
N LEU A 111 13.06 -11.10 -13.34
CA LEU A 111 13.92 -9.91 -13.42
C LEU A 111 13.83 -9.04 -12.17
N THR A 112 12.62 -8.83 -11.63
CA THR A 112 12.41 -8.01 -10.43
C THR A 112 13.07 -8.64 -9.19
N ILE A 113 12.97 -9.95 -9.06
CA ILE A 113 13.59 -10.71 -7.97
C ILE A 113 15.12 -10.63 -8.07
N GLY A 114 15.69 -10.94 -9.25
CA GLY A 114 17.14 -10.89 -9.47
C GLY A 114 17.75 -9.50 -9.37
N ALA A 115 16.97 -8.45 -9.67
CA ALA A 115 17.44 -7.07 -9.53
C ALA A 115 17.30 -6.52 -8.10
N GLY A 116 16.55 -7.18 -7.20
CA GLY A 116 16.19 -6.62 -5.89
C GLY A 116 15.42 -5.28 -5.99
N ASN A 117 14.87 -4.99 -7.17
CA ASN A 117 14.23 -3.73 -7.55
C ASN A 117 13.29 -3.94 -8.74
N PHE A 118 12.36 -3.00 -8.97
CA PHE A 118 11.32 -3.18 -9.98
C PHE A 118 11.90 -3.24 -11.39
N ALA A 119 11.69 -4.37 -12.07
CA ALA A 119 12.12 -4.61 -13.44
C ALA A 119 10.98 -5.13 -14.31
N ARG A 120 11.19 -5.11 -15.63
CA ARG A 120 10.31 -5.72 -16.63
C ARG A 120 11.06 -6.04 -17.91
N ALA A 121 10.50 -6.95 -18.70
CA ALA A 121 10.85 -7.13 -20.10
C ALA A 121 9.92 -6.31 -21.03
N TYR A 122 10.32 -6.22 -22.29
CA TYR A 122 9.61 -5.53 -23.37
C TYR A 122 9.20 -6.48 -24.51
N THR A 123 9.76 -7.69 -24.54
CA THR A 123 9.34 -8.80 -25.42
C THR A 123 8.76 -9.97 -24.63
N ASN A 124 8.31 -11.01 -25.34
CA ASN A 124 7.79 -12.23 -24.75
C ASN A 124 8.91 -13.28 -24.68
N GLY A 125 9.70 -13.27 -23.61
CA GLY A 125 10.67 -14.34 -23.32
C GLY A 125 11.82 -13.91 -22.41
N ILE A 126 12.55 -14.90 -21.90
CA ILE A 126 13.89 -14.76 -21.35
C ILE A 126 14.78 -15.65 -22.21
N MET A 127 15.49 -15.05 -23.17
CA MET A 127 16.25 -15.76 -24.19
C MET A 127 17.68 -15.98 -23.70
N ALA A 128 17.83 -16.82 -22.68
CA ALA A 128 19.15 -17.26 -22.22
C ALA A 128 19.57 -18.51 -22.97
N TYR A 129 20.87 -18.68 -23.25
CA TYR A 129 21.40 -19.83 -23.99
C TYR A 129 22.67 -20.34 -23.34
N ASN A 130 22.94 -21.65 -23.44
CA ASN A 130 24.27 -22.16 -23.10
C ASN A 130 25.31 -21.56 -24.05
N HIS A 131 26.54 -21.34 -23.59
CA HIS A 131 27.61 -20.65 -24.32
C HIS A 131 27.75 -21.06 -25.80
N ASP A 132 27.70 -22.37 -26.06
CA ASP A 132 27.88 -22.97 -27.39
C ASP A 132 26.56 -23.42 -28.05
N GLU A 133 25.42 -23.15 -27.43
CA GLU A 133 24.10 -23.46 -27.99
C GLU A 133 23.80 -22.59 -29.22
N LEU A 134 23.19 -23.16 -30.25
CA LEU A 134 22.77 -22.40 -31.44
C LEU A 134 21.54 -21.56 -31.13
N VAL A 135 21.63 -20.26 -31.39
CA VAL A 135 20.48 -19.36 -31.24
C VAL A 135 19.49 -19.58 -32.38
N THR A 136 18.26 -19.92 -32.02
CA THR A 136 17.19 -20.27 -32.97
C THR A 136 16.99 -19.17 -34.01
N GLY A 137 17.12 -19.52 -35.29
CA GLY A 137 16.91 -18.60 -36.41
C GLY A 137 18.07 -17.62 -36.69
N GLN A 138 19.16 -17.64 -35.93
CA GLN A 138 20.31 -16.74 -36.13
C GLN A 138 21.53 -17.41 -36.78
N GLY A 139 21.62 -18.74 -36.73
CA GLY A 139 22.73 -19.51 -37.32
C GLY A 139 24.10 -19.25 -36.67
N LYS A 140 24.11 -18.75 -35.42
CA LYS A 140 25.29 -18.45 -34.62
C LYS A 140 25.18 -19.14 -33.26
N THR A 141 26.33 -19.42 -32.64
CA THR A 141 26.35 -19.82 -31.21
C THR A 141 25.91 -18.65 -30.33
N ALA A 142 25.46 -18.95 -29.11
CA ALA A 142 25.06 -17.95 -28.14
C ALA A 142 26.18 -16.94 -27.87
N SER A 143 27.42 -17.40 -27.67
CA SER A 143 28.60 -16.55 -27.47
C SER A 143 28.82 -15.56 -28.63
N GLN A 144 28.76 -16.04 -29.87
CA GLN A 144 28.91 -15.19 -31.06
C GLN A 144 27.78 -14.18 -31.19
N PHE A 145 26.53 -14.63 -30.98
CA PHE A 145 25.37 -13.75 -31.12
C PHE A 145 25.30 -12.72 -29.99
N TYR A 146 25.57 -13.13 -28.76
CA TYR A 146 25.66 -12.29 -27.58
C TYR A 146 26.66 -11.15 -27.80
N TYR A 147 27.91 -11.45 -28.18
CA TYR A 147 28.92 -10.42 -28.47
C TYR A 147 28.45 -9.42 -29.53
N VAL A 148 27.79 -9.91 -30.59
CA VAL A 148 27.29 -9.05 -31.67
C VAL A 148 26.20 -8.07 -31.20
N VAL A 149 25.34 -8.48 -30.28
CA VAL A 149 24.20 -7.66 -29.84
C VAL A 149 24.49 -6.82 -28.59
N THR A 150 25.40 -7.25 -27.72
CA THR A 150 25.75 -6.54 -26.48
C THR A 150 27.07 -5.77 -26.59
N GLY A 151 28.02 -6.25 -27.41
CA GLY A 151 29.40 -5.78 -27.41
C GLY A 151 30.23 -6.26 -26.21
N TYR A 152 29.65 -7.09 -25.33
CA TYR A 152 30.33 -7.64 -24.16
C TYR A 152 31.00 -8.97 -24.50
N GLU A 153 32.21 -9.18 -23.98
CA GLU A 153 32.92 -10.45 -24.12
C GLU A 153 32.21 -11.53 -23.29
N PRO A 154 31.80 -12.67 -23.88
CA PRO A 154 31.11 -13.74 -23.17
C PRO A 154 32.03 -14.47 -22.17
N GLY A 155 33.34 -14.47 -22.41
CA GLY A 155 34.34 -15.16 -21.58
C GLY A 155 34.04 -16.65 -21.45
N ASP A 156 34.26 -17.20 -20.25
CA ASP A 156 33.96 -18.59 -19.91
C ASP A 156 32.55 -18.77 -19.32
N SER A 157 31.67 -17.78 -19.47
CA SER A 157 30.32 -17.82 -18.88
C SER A 157 29.48 -18.90 -19.57
N GLU A 158 29.00 -19.89 -18.81
CA GLU A 158 28.25 -21.02 -19.38
C GLU A 158 26.85 -20.64 -19.88
N VAL A 159 26.23 -19.56 -19.36
CA VAL A 159 24.88 -19.13 -19.75
C VAL A 159 24.84 -17.63 -20.09
N LEU A 160 24.25 -17.29 -21.24
CA LEU A 160 24.23 -15.94 -21.80
C LEU A 160 22.81 -15.48 -22.17
N LEU A 161 22.36 -14.34 -21.66
CA LEU A 161 21.09 -13.71 -22.02
C LEU A 161 21.24 -12.86 -23.29
N VAL A 162 20.80 -13.39 -24.43
CA VAL A 162 21.01 -12.71 -25.73
C VAL A 162 20.02 -11.56 -25.96
N ASN A 163 18.86 -11.54 -25.29
CA ASN A 163 17.93 -10.41 -25.36
C ASN A 163 18.16 -9.34 -24.26
N LEU A 164 19.32 -9.33 -23.61
CA LEU A 164 19.68 -8.29 -22.63
C LEU A 164 19.56 -6.85 -23.17
N PRO A 165 20.02 -6.50 -24.40
CA PRO A 165 19.93 -5.12 -24.90
C PRO A 165 18.50 -4.59 -24.92
N GLU A 166 17.53 -5.46 -25.18
CA GLU A 166 16.11 -5.12 -25.18
C GLU A 166 15.61 -4.79 -23.76
N VAL A 167 15.96 -5.62 -22.77
CA VAL A 167 15.62 -5.38 -21.37
C VAL A 167 16.24 -4.06 -20.90
N VAL A 168 17.55 -3.86 -21.11
CA VAL A 168 18.27 -2.68 -20.65
C VAL A 168 17.79 -1.40 -21.35
N THR A 169 17.67 -1.41 -22.69
CA THR A 169 17.21 -0.24 -23.45
C THR A 169 15.77 0.14 -23.09
N GLY A 170 14.90 -0.85 -22.90
CA GLY A 170 13.54 -0.59 -22.48
C GLY A 170 13.48 0.03 -21.07
N MET A 171 14.28 -0.50 -20.15
CA MET A 171 14.37 0.01 -18.76
C MET A 171 14.91 1.45 -18.68
N MET A 172 15.76 1.89 -19.63
CA MET A 172 16.19 3.30 -19.71
C MET A 172 15.03 4.29 -19.91
N GLY A 173 13.89 3.82 -20.46
CA GLY A 173 12.68 4.62 -20.60
C GLY A 173 11.81 4.69 -19.34
N GLU A 174 12.12 3.90 -18.31
CA GLU A 174 11.37 3.86 -17.06
C GLU A 174 12.02 4.79 -16.01
N ASN A 175 11.21 5.41 -15.15
CA ASN A 175 11.71 6.27 -14.08
C ASN A 175 12.12 5.46 -12.83
N VAL A 176 13.08 4.54 -13.00
CA VAL A 176 13.61 3.67 -11.93
C VAL A 176 15.14 3.60 -11.99
N THR A 177 15.76 3.33 -10.84
CA THR A 177 17.22 3.16 -10.69
C THR A 177 17.66 1.70 -10.77
N THR A 178 16.84 0.85 -11.40
CA THR A 178 17.03 -0.61 -11.42
C THR A 178 18.16 -1.01 -12.37
N THR A 179 19.05 -1.88 -11.88
CA THR A 179 20.02 -2.61 -12.71
C THR A 179 19.55 -4.05 -12.88
N PRO A 180 19.13 -4.48 -14.09
CA PRO A 180 18.85 -5.89 -14.35
C PRO A 180 20.09 -6.75 -14.02
N GLY A 181 19.91 -7.85 -13.29
CA GLY A 181 21.03 -8.72 -12.90
C GLY A 181 21.87 -8.23 -11.70
N ALA A 182 21.37 -7.27 -10.92
CA ALA A 182 22.10 -6.72 -9.76
C ALA A 182 22.56 -7.80 -8.75
N LEU A 183 21.75 -8.81 -8.46
CA LEU A 183 22.16 -9.91 -7.57
C LEU A 183 23.41 -10.62 -8.11
N GLY A 184 23.39 -11.06 -9.37
CA GLY A 184 24.53 -11.75 -9.97
C GLY A 184 25.77 -10.86 -10.06
N GLU A 185 25.60 -9.57 -10.32
CA GLU A 185 26.69 -8.60 -10.38
C GLU A 185 27.36 -8.43 -9.02
N ILE A 186 26.56 -8.24 -7.95
CA ILE A 186 27.08 -8.09 -6.58
C ILE A 186 27.86 -9.33 -6.17
N LEU A 187 27.30 -10.51 -6.43
CA LEU A 187 27.98 -11.77 -6.12
C LEU A 187 29.30 -11.89 -6.88
N GLN A 188 29.30 -11.58 -8.18
CA GLN A 188 30.52 -11.65 -8.99
C GLN A 188 31.62 -10.69 -8.51
N LEU A 189 31.26 -9.46 -8.15
CA LEU A 189 32.19 -8.46 -7.62
C LEU A 189 32.79 -8.91 -6.28
N ASN A 190 32.02 -9.65 -5.48
CA ASN A 190 32.47 -10.29 -4.25
C ASN A 190 33.12 -11.68 -4.49
N HIS A 191 33.52 -12.00 -5.73
CA HIS A 191 34.16 -13.25 -6.13
C HIS A 191 33.34 -14.53 -5.93
N LEU A 192 32.02 -14.41 -5.85
CA LEU A 192 31.08 -15.52 -5.73
C LEU A 192 30.51 -15.88 -7.10
N LYS A 193 30.36 -17.18 -7.35
CA LYS A 193 29.89 -17.72 -8.63
C LYS A 193 28.42 -18.13 -8.55
N THR A 194 27.65 -17.71 -9.54
CA THR A 194 26.26 -18.11 -9.72
C THR A 194 26.14 -19.22 -10.77
N ALA A 195 25.39 -20.27 -10.44
CA ALA A 195 25.03 -21.37 -11.32
C ALA A 195 23.53 -21.42 -11.59
N VAL A 196 23.12 -21.65 -12.85
CA VAL A 196 21.70 -21.79 -13.23
C VAL A 196 21.48 -23.13 -13.93
N LEU A 197 20.54 -23.95 -13.43
CA LEU A 197 20.24 -25.28 -13.94
C LEU A 197 18.76 -25.42 -14.26
N GLY A 198 18.43 -25.94 -15.44
CA GLY A 198 17.06 -26.17 -15.88
C GLY A 198 16.43 -25.01 -16.63
N ASN A 199 15.20 -25.19 -17.10
CA ASN A 199 14.45 -24.19 -17.84
C ASN A 199 12.93 -24.39 -17.70
N SER A 200 12.16 -23.46 -18.27
CA SER A 200 10.71 -23.55 -18.48
C SER A 200 10.33 -23.63 -19.96
N ASP A 201 11.26 -24.07 -20.82
CA ASP A 201 11.03 -24.18 -22.26
C ASP A 201 9.85 -25.14 -22.51
N TYR A 202 8.99 -24.77 -23.47
CA TYR A 202 7.81 -25.56 -23.82
C TYR A 202 7.43 -25.37 -25.28
N MET A 203 7.35 -26.47 -26.04
CA MET A 203 6.87 -26.49 -27.43
C MET A 203 7.57 -25.45 -28.33
N GLY A 204 8.90 -25.36 -28.22
CA GLY A 204 9.72 -24.42 -29.00
C GLY A 204 9.67 -22.96 -28.53
N THR A 205 8.91 -22.65 -27.48
CA THR A 205 8.96 -21.34 -26.82
C THR A 205 9.99 -21.37 -25.70
N GLN A 206 11.01 -20.52 -25.82
CA GLN A 206 12.04 -20.40 -24.78
C GLN A 206 11.58 -19.52 -23.62
N LEU A 207 11.83 -20.01 -22.41
CA LEU A 207 11.53 -19.33 -21.16
C LEU A 207 12.46 -19.86 -20.07
N ARG A 208 13.56 -19.16 -19.81
CA ARG A 208 14.61 -19.61 -18.87
C ARG A 208 14.68 -18.66 -17.68
N LEU A 209 13.73 -18.80 -16.75
CA LEU A 209 13.45 -17.82 -15.70
C LEU A 209 14.59 -17.70 -14.67
N GLY A 210 15.26 -18.82 -14.37
CA GLY A 210 16.41 -18.87 -13.48
C GLY A 210 17.59 -18.05 -13.99
N ALA A 211 17.76 -17.95 -15.32
CA ALA A 211 18.81 -17.14 -15.92
C ALA A 211 18.56 -15.64 -15.68
N ALA A 212 17.32 -15.18 -15.83
CA ALA A 212 16.96 -13.79 -15.50
C ALA A 212 17.16 -13.44 -14.01
N LEU A 213 17.04 -14.43 -13.12
CA LEU A 213 17.24 -14.27 -11.69
C LEU A 213 18.72 -14.22 -11.32
N GLY A 214 19.53 -15.12 -11.90
CA GLY A 214 20.92 -15.36 -11.52
C GLY A 214 21.98 -14.66 -12.38
N MET A 215 21.60 -14.02 -13.48
CA MET A 215 22.56 -13.30 -14.32
C MET A 215 23.15 -12.07 -13.62
N ASN A 216 24.37 -11.71 -14.00
CA ASN A 216 24.99 -10.43 -13.67
C ASN A 216 24.43 -9.27 -14.52
N ALA A 217 24.95 -8.04 -14.34
CA ALA A 217 24.47 -6.86 -15.07
C ALA A 217 24.78 -6.93 -16.58
N SER A 218 25.76 -7.75 -16.95
CA SER A 218 26.08 -8.09 -18.34
C SER A 218 25.21 -9.22 -18.89
N GLY A 219 24.24 -9.75 -18.14
CA GLY A 219 23.36 -10.82 -18.60
C GLY A 219 24.04 -12.18 -18.72
N GLN A 220 25.08 -12.44 -17.91
CA GLN A 220 25.86 -13.67 -17.91
C GLN A 220 25.69 -14.41 -16.57
N ALA A 221 25.63 -15.74 -16.60
CA ALA A 221 25.83 -16.56 -15.41
C ALA A 221 27.06 -17.44 -15.60
N ALA A 222 27.91 -17.49 -14.57
CA ALA A 222 29.24 -18.10 -14.65
C ALA A 222 29.18 -19.59 -14.97
N LEU A 223 28.24 -20.30 -14.35
CA LEU A 223 28.07 -21.74 -14.49
C LEU A 223 26.61 -22.06 -14.81
N GLY A 224 26.35 -23.22 -15.40
CA GLY A 224 24.99 -23.66 -15.60
C GLY A 224 24.76 -24.55 -16.81
N ASP A 225 23.51 -24.93 -16.95
CA ASP A 225 22.97 -25.56 -18.13
C ASP A 225 21.47 -25.31 -18.16
N VAL A 226 21.02 -24.57 -19.18
CA VAL A 226 19.62 -24.20 -19.41
C VAL A 226 19.09 -24.77 -20.73
N GLY A 227 19.90 -25.58 -21.41
CA GLY A 227 19.61 -26.12 -22.74
C GLY A 227 18.71 -27.36 -22.74
N ASP A 228 18.59 -27.99 -23.91
CA ASP A 228 17.68 -29.11 -24.15
C ASP A 228 17.99 -30.36 -23.32
N ASP A 229 19.23 -30.56 -22.88
CA ASP A 229 19.61 -31.71 -22.03
C ASP A 229 18.88 -31.69 -20.67
N THR A 230 18.45 -30.51 -20.23
CA THR A 230 17.64 -30.34 -19.02
C THR A 230 16.17 -30.73 -19.20
N LEU A 231 15.76 -31.07 -20.43
CA LEU A 231 14.43 -31.54 -20.79
C LEU A 231 14.43 -33.04 -21.07
N ILE A 232 13.28 -33.67 -20.85
CA ILE A 232 13.05 -35.06 -21.24
C ILE A 232 11.68 -35.20 -21.90
N ASP A 233 11.63 -35.98 -22.98
CA ASP A 233 10.38 -36.31 -23.64
C ASP A 233 9.60 -37.35 -22.83
N LEU A 234 8.32 -37.08 -22.64
CA LEU A 234 7.39 -37.89 -21.86
C LEU A 234 6.17 -38.25 -22.72
N PRO A 235 6.34 -39.05 -23.79
CA PRO A 235 5.30 -39.27 -24.82
C PRO A 235 4.04 -39.99 -24.30
N ARG A 236 4.09 -40.56 -23.09
CA ARG A 236 2.96 -41.23 -22.42
C ARG A 236 2.35 -40.41 -21.28
N ARG A 237 2.90 -39.24 -20.97
CA ARG A 237 2.39 -38.34 -19.92
C ARG A 237 1.66 -37.17 -20.55
N TYR A 238 0.74 -36.60 -19.79
CA TYR A 238 -0.02 -35.42 -20.21
C TYR A 238 0.89 -34.23 -20.57
N LEU A 239 2.03 -34.11 -19.88
CA LEU A 239 2.98 -33.01 -20.04
C LEU A 239 3.67 -32.99 -21.41
N ASN A 240 3.78 -34.13 -22.09
CA ASN A 240 4.56 -34.42 -23.30
C ASN A 240 6.08 -34.19 -23.18
N GLN A 241 6.53 -33.16 -22.47
CA GLN A 241 7.92 -32.83 -22.21
C GLN A 241 8.03 -32.31 -20.77
N GLY A 242 9.00 -32.81 -20.00
CA GLY A 242 9.20 -32.42 -18.60
C GLY A 242 10.65 -32.15 -18.26
N THR A 243 10.90 -31.88 -16.99
CA THR A 243 12.24 -31.66 -16.46
C THR A 243 13.02 -32.98 -16.40
N ASN A 244 14.26 -32.98 -16.90
CA ASN A 244 15.16 -34.12 -16.82
C ASN A 244 15.81 -34.22 -15.43
N TYR A 245 15.03 -34.64 -14.43
CA TYR A 245 15.50 -34.73 -13.04
C TYR A 245 16.77 -35.57 -12.85
N PRO A 246 16.96 -36.74 -13.51
CA PRO A 246 18.22 -37.48 -13.41
C PRO A 246 19.44 -36.67 -13.87
N TYR A 247 19.33 -35.96 -15.00
CA TYR A 247 20.39 -35.10 -15.51
C TYR A 247 20.68 -33.94 -14.56
N LEU A 248 19.64 -33.25 -14.09
CA LEU A 248 19.81 -32.13 -13.17
C LEU A 248 20.49 -32.55 -11.85
N ARG A 249 20.18 -33.72 -11.30
CA ARG A 249 20.88 -34.23 -10.09
C ARG A 249 22.36 -34.48 -10.33
N GLN A 250 22.71 -35.06 -11.49
CA GLN A 250 24.10 -35.30 -11.86
C GLN A 250 24.86 -33.99 -12.04
N LYS A 251 24.29 -33.04 -12.79
CA LYS A 251 24.88 -31.73 -13.06
C LYS A 251 25.01 -30.90 -11.78
N LEU A 252 23.99 -30.90 -10.92
CA LEU A 252 24.01 -30.26 -9.59
C LEU A 252 25.17 -30.77 -8.75
N SER A 253 25.35 -32.10 -8.67
CA SER A 253 26.45 -32.70 -7.91
C SER A 253 27.82 -32.24 -8.43
N ALA A 254 27.99 -32.17 -9.76
CA ALA A 254 29.23 -31.73 -10.39
C ALA A 254 29.55 -30.25 -10.15
N ILE A 255 28.56 -29.36 -10.28
CA ILE A 255 28.73 -27.92 -10.14
C ILE A 255 28.78 -27.46 -8.68
N SER A 256 28.19 -28.24 -7.76
CA SER A 256 28.05 -27.85 -6.36
C SER A 256 29.36 -27.36 -5.74
N SER A 257 30.50 -27.97 -6.05
CA SER A 257 31.82 -27.60 -5.49
C SER A 257 32.38 -26.27 -6.00
N SER A 258 31.89 -25.76 -7.13
CA SER A 258 32.45 -24.61 -7.85
C SER A 258 31.52 -23.40 -7.90
N ALA A 259 30.30 -23.53 -7.35
CA ALA A 259 29.29 -22.48 -7.31
C ALA A 259 28.89 -22.15 -5.86
N ASP A 260 28.58 -20.88 -5.63
CA ASP A 260 28.17 -20.35 -4.33
C ASP A 260 26.64 -20.16 -4.28
N LEU A 261 26.06 -19.53 -5.30
CA LEU A 261 24.61 -19.47 -5.52
C LEU A 261 24.21 -20.46 -6.62
N ILE A 262 23.31 -21.38 -6.32
CA ILE A 262 22.84 -22.40 -7.26
C ILE A 262 21.33 -22.31 -7.43
N ILE A 263 20.89 -21.97 -8.63
CA ILE A 263 19.47 -21.84 -8.99
C ILE A 263 19.06 -23.08 -9.79
N VAL A 264 18.09 -23.83 -9.29
CA VAL A 264 17.51 -25.00 -9.94
C VAL A 264 16.07 -24.68 -10.33
N GLU A 265 15.82 -24.54 -11.62
CA GLU A 265 14.51 -24.23 -12.21
C GLU A 265 13.73 -25.52 -12.51
N LEU A 266 12.62 -25.72 -11.78
CA LEU A 266 11.75 -26.90 -11.84
C LEU A 266 10.35 -26.51 -12.30
N SER A 267 10.18 -26.33 -13.61
CA SER A 267 8.98 -25.68 -14.18
C SER A 267 7.94 -26.64 -14.76
N ASP A 268 7.84 -27.87 -14.23
CA ASP A 268 6.84 -28.84 -14.68
C ASP A 268 5.41 -28.37 -14.41
N LEU A 269 5.15 -27.65 -13.32
CA LEU A 269 3.83 -27.04 -13.08
C LEU A 269 3.48 -25.98 -14.12
N ALA A 270 4.45 -25.16 -14.55
CA ALA A 270 4.25 -24.19 -15.63
C ALA A 270 3.98 -24.86 -16.99
N ARG A 271 4.66 -25.98 -17.30
CA ARG A 271 4.36 -26.80 -18.48
C ARG A 271 2.98 -27.44 -18.38
N TRP A 272 2.61 -27.93 -17.20
CA TRP A 272 1.31 -28.55 -16.93
C TRP A 272 0.14 -27.58 -17.15
N GLU A 273 0.27 -26.32 -16.72
CA GLU A 273 -0.77 -25.30 -16.97
C GLU A 273 -0.91 -24.90 -18.44
N LYS A 274 0.14 -25.08 -19.26
CA LYS A 274 0.16 -24.77 -20.69
C LYS A 274 -0.19 -25.97 -21.59
N ALA A 275 -0.22 -27.18 -21.05
CA ALA A 275 -0.49 -28.39 -21.80
C ALA A 275 -1.91 -28.39 -22.40
N PHE A 276 -2.11 -29.22 -23.43
CA PHE A 276 -3.38 -29.31 -24.16
C PHE A 276 -4.55 -29.68 -23.23
N PRO A 277 -5.81 -29.33 -23.48
CA PRO A 277 -6.91 -29.72 -22.59
C PRO A 277 -7.14 -31.26 -22.56
N VAL A 278 -7.33 -31.84 -21.37
CA VAL A 278 -7.70 -33.26 -21.15
C VAL A 278 -8.81 -33.38 -20.11
N PHE A 279 -9.31 -34.60 -19.86
CA PHE A 279 -10.29 -34.85 -18.80
C PHE A 279 -9.75 -34.45 -17.41
N PRO A 280 -10.59 -33.84 -16.54
CA PRO A 280 -10.14 -33.31 -15.24
C PRO A 280 -9.42 -34.32 -14.34
N ALA A 281 -9.82 -35.59 -14.37
CA ALA A 281 -9.17 -36.64 -13.58
C ALA A 281 -7.71 -36.87 -14.00
N LEU A 282 -7.43 -36.86 -15.31
CA LEU A 282 -6.07 -36.99 -15.85
C LEU A 282 -5.24 -35.75 -15.54
N GLN A 283 -5.85 -34.57 -15.66
CA GLN A 283 -5.19 -33.30 -15.36
C GLN A 283 -4.75 -33.23 -13.88
N SER A 284 -5.63 -33.62 -12.96
CA SER A 284 -5.33 -33.67 -11.51
C SER A 284 -4.26 -34.71 -11.18
N ALA A 285 -4.34 -35.91 -11.78
CA ALA A 285 -3.35 -36.95 -11.58
C ALA A 285 -1.96 -36.51 -12.07
N GLU A 286 -1.87 -35.86 -13.23
CA GLU A 286 -0.59 -35.34 -13.74
C GLU A 286 -0.04 -34.24 -12.82
N LYS A 287 -0.89 -33.35 -12.29
CA LYS A 287 -0.44 -32.32 -11.34
C LYS A 287 0.21 -32.95 -10.11
N ILE A 288 -0.42 -33.97 -9.53
CA ILE A 288 0.10 -34.71 -8.38
C ILE A 288 1.46 -35.33 -8.73
N GLN A 289 1.59 -35.94 -9.91
CA GLN A 289 2.86 -36.51 -10.35
C GLN A 289 3.96 -35.43 -10.50
N CYS A 290 3.64 -34.28 -11.08
CA CYS A 290 4.60 -33.16 -11.19
C CYS A 290 5.05 -32.68 -9.79
N LEU A 291 4.12 -32.53 -8.85
CA LEU A 291 4.43 -32.15 -7.47
C LEU A 291 5.33 -33.18 -6.79
N GLN A 292 5.08 -34.47 -6.96
CA GLN A 292 5.91 -35.54 -6.41
C GLN A 292 7.31 -35.59 -7.05
N ASP A 293 7.43 -35.28 -8.34
CA ASP A 293 8.72 -35.20 -9.03
C ASP A 293 9.56 -34.03 -8.49
N ILE A 294 8.93 -32.86 -8.31
CA ILE A 294 9.53 -31.66 -7.70
C ILE A 294 9.92 -31.90 -6.24
N ASP A 295 9.05 -32.55 -5.46
CA ASP A 295 9.29 -32.84 -4.04
C ASP A 295 10.49 -33.77 -3.86
N ARG A 296 10.63 -34.80 -4.70
CA ARG A 296 11.81 -35.69 -4.69
C ARG A 296 13.11 -34.95 -5.02
N MET A 297 13.06 -34.01 -5.96
CA MET A 297 14.23 -33.17 -6.25
C MET A 297 14.55 -32.22 -5.09
N THR A 298 13.51 -31.68 -4.43
CA THR A 298 13.66 -30.84 -3.24
C THR A 298 14.34 -31.62 -2.11
N GLY A 299 13.88 -32.84 -1.82
CA GLY A 299 14.53 -33.72 -0.84
C GLY A 299 15.98 -34.04 -1.20
N HIS A 300 16.30 -34.22 -2.49
CA HIS A 300 17.69 -34.42 -2.92
C HIS A 300 18.59 -33.21 -2.64
N ILE A 301 18.10 -31.99 -2.88
CA ILE A 301 18.82 -30.74 -2.58
C ILE A 301 18.98 -30.57 -1.06
N LEU A 302 17.91 -30.75 -0.28
CA LEU A 302 17.94 -30.62 1.18
C LEU A 302 18.90 -31.62 1.85
N ASN A 303 18.97 -32.86 1.34
CA ASN A 303 19.90 -33.87 1.85
C ASN A 303 21.37 -33.57 1.50
N GLY A 304 21.63 -32.78 0.45
CA GLY A 304 22.97 -32.34 0.05
C GLY A 304 23.43 -31.04 0.70
N ALA A 305 22.50 -30.26 1.28
CA ALA A 305 22.77 -28.98 1.93
C ALA A 305 23.03 -29.17 3.44
N ASP A 306 23.92 -28.35 3.99
CA ASP A 306 24.22 -28.32 5.42
C ASP A 306 23.34 -27.27 6.14
N MET A 307 22.51 -27.70 7.09
CA MET A 307 21.54 -26.84 7.78
C MET A 307 22.21 -25.70 8.57
N GLU A 308 23.45 -25.87 9.04
CA GLU A 308 24.14 -24.86 9.85
C GLU A 308 24.93 -23.87 8.99
N ARG A 309 25.13 -24.18 7.71
CA ARG A 309 26.01 -23.42 6.82
C ARG A 309 25.29 -22.82 5.62
N ASP A 310 24.41 -23.60 5.00
CA ASP A 310 23.79 -23.29 3.72
C ASP A 310 22.41 -22.65 3.89
N LEU A 311 21.97 -21.90 2.87
CA LEU A 311 20.63 -21.34 2.78
C LEU A 311 19.89 -21.99 1.60
N VAL A 312 18.67 -22.46 1.82
CA VAL A 312 17.80 -23.00 0.78
C VAL A 312 16.51 -22.18 0.73
N LEU A 313 16.21 -21.60 -0.44
CA LEU A 313 14.97 -20.88 -0.73
C LEU A 313 14.17 -21.64 -1.78
N LEU A 314 12.88 -21.86 -1.53
CA LEU A 314 11.95 -22.46 -2.48
C LEU A 314 10.78 -21.51 -2.73
N PHE A 315 10.58 -21.10 -3.98
CA PHE A 315 9.49 -20.19 -4.34
C PHE A 315 9.13 -20.26 -5.85
N PRO A 316 7.91 -19.89 -6.25
CA PRO A 316 7.55 -19.58 -7.63
C PRO A 316 7.89 -18.14 -7.99
N VAL A 317 8.00 -17.82 -9.29
CA VAL A 317 8.03 -16.43 -9.79
C VAL A 317 6.66 -15.94 -10.29
N SER A 318 5.69 -16.83 -10.48
CA SER A 318 4.31 -16.45 -10.79
C SER A 318 3.28 -17.35 -10.08
N PRO A 319 2.10 -16.83 -9.74
CA PRO A 319 1.08 -17.60 -9.06
C PRO A 319 0.48 -18.67 -9.98
N ALA A 320 0.01 -19.76 -9.39
CA ALA A 320 -0.84 -20.74 -10.09
C ALA A 320 -2.02 -20.03 -10.77
N THR A 321 -2.34 -20.43 -12.00
CA THR A 321 -3.36 -19.76 -12.82
C THR A 321 -4.74 -19.75 -12.17
N GLU A 322 -5.13 -20.84 -11.50
CA GLU A 322 -6.39 -20.91 -10.75
C GLU A 322 -6.43 -19.93 -9.56
N GLN A 323 -5.30 -19.78 -8.86
CA GLN A 323 -5.19 -18.81 -7.76
C GLN A 323 -5.22 -17.37 -8.28
N PHE A 324 -4.54 -17.11 -9.40
CA PHE A 324 -4.54 -15.80 -10.02
C PHE A 324 -5.95 -15.34 -10.46
N LYS A 325 -6.77 -16.26 -11.00
CA LYS A 325 -8.19 -16.01 -11.31
C LYS A 325 -8.99 -15.58 -10.08
N LEU A 326 -8.68 -16.15 -8.92
CA LEU A 326 -9.27 -15.79 -7.62
C LEU A 326 -8.68 -14.51 -7.01
N LYS A 327 -7.86 -13.76 -7.75
CA LYS A 327 -7.08 -12.62 -7.24
C LYS A 327 -6.19 -13.01 -6.05
N ASN A 328 -5.70 -14.24 -6.06
CA ASN A 328 -4.64 -14.70 -5.17
C ASN A 328 -3.33 -14.75 -5.95
N SER A 329 -2.50 -13.74 -5.79
CA SER A 329 -1.22 -13.57 -6.48
C SER A 329 -0.02 -13.62 -5.55
N PHE A 330 -0.21 -14.06 -4.31
CA PHE A 330 0.91 -14.34 -3.42
C PHE A 330 1.72 -15.52 -3.94
N LEU A 331 3.03 -15.43 -3.77
CA LEU A 331 3.97 -16.49 -4.08
C LEU A 331 4.41 -17.14 -2.77
N PRO A 332 4.10 -18.43 -2.52
CA PRO A 332 4.62 -19.12 -1.33
C PRO A 332 6.15 -19.13 -1.39
N ILE A 333 6.80 -18.70 -0.31
CA ILE A 333 8.25 -18.77 -0.17
C ILE A 333 8.59 -19.53 1.11
N ILE A 334 9.48 -20.50 0.98
CA ILE A 334 9.98 -21.30 2.08
C ILE A 334 11.49 -21.06 2.17
N ALA A 335 11.98 -20.77 3.37
CA ALA A 335 13.40 -20.66 3.66
C ALA A 335 13.80 -21.76 4.65
N TRP A 336 14.99 -22.31 4.48
CA TRP A 336 15.55 -23.35 5.34
C TRP A 336 17.07 -23.22 5.41
N GLY A 337 17.67 -23.61 6.53
CA GLY A 337 19.13 -23.61 6.71
C GLY A 337 19.61 -22.55 7.70
N LYS A 338 20.83 -22.04 7.46
CA LYS A 338 21.56 -21.16 8.39
C LYS A 338 20.72 -19.94 8.78
N ASP A 339 20.67 -19.65 10.08
CA ASP A 339 19.94 -18.53 10.68
C ASP A 339 18.43 -18.51 10.40
N ILE A 340 17.86 -19.62 9.91
CA ILE A 340 16.42 -19.78 9.69
C ILE A 340 15.81 -20.64 10.80
N THR A 341 14.89 -20.06 11.55
CA THR A 341 14.11 -20.75 12.58
C THR A 341 12.71 -21.11 12.08
N PRO A 342 12.10 -22.22 12.53
CA PRO A 342 10.72 -22.55 12.23
C PRO A 342 9.74 -21.41 12.52
N GLY A 343 8.93 -21.01 11.53
CA GLY A 343 7.87 -20.02 11.74
C GLY A 343 7.61 -19.09 10.55
N ALA A 344 7.25 -17.85 10.84
CA ALA A 344 6.81 -16.88 9.84
C ALA A 344 8.00 -16.12 9.24
N LEU A 345 8.05 -16.01 7.91
CA LEU A 345 8.96 -15.08 7.23
C LEU A 345 8.40 -13.65 7.27
N SER A 346 9.26 -12.69 7.60
CA SER A 346 8.91 -11.28 7.76
C SER A 346 10.05 -10.40 7.25
N SER A 347 9.75 -9.21 6.73
CA SER A 347 10.75 -8.25 6.26
C SER A 347 10.41 -6.83 6.71
N GLY A 348 11.44 -5.97 6.75
CA GLY A 348 11.25 -4.54 7.05
C GLY A 348 10.43 -3.80 5.98
N SER A 349 10.39 -4.34 4.75
CA SER A 349 9.67 -3.76 3.61
C SER A 349 8.15 -3.82 3.79
N THR A 350 7.65 -4.94 4.35
CA THR A 350 6.21 -5.16 4.55
C THR A 350 5.78 -4.90 5.98
N ARG A 351 6.67 -5.10 6.96
CA ARG A 351 6.40 -5.02 8.40
C ARG A 351 5.24 -5.92 8.83
N ARG A 352 5.10 -7.06 8.16
CA ARG A 352 4.02 -8.02 8.39
C ARG A 352 4.56 -9.43 8.41
N ASP A 353 4.20 -10.14 9.46
CA ASP A 353 4.50 -11.56 9.56
C ASP A 353 3.78 -12.31 8.43
N PHE A 354 4.44 -13.34 7.91
CA PHE A 354 4.05 -14.13 6.75
C PHE A 354 3.98 -13.39 5.42
N ILE A 355 4.23 -12.08 5.34
CA ILE A 355 4.17 -11.35 4.07
C ILE A 355 5.51 -10.68 3.83
N ILE A 356 6.15 -10.97 2.71
CA ILE A 356 7.37 -10.28 2.27
C ILE A 356 7.15 -9.63 0.91
N ALA A 357 8.03 -8.75 0.45
CA ALA A 357 8.06 -8.32 -0.94
C ALA A 357 8.95 -9.29 -1.75
N SER A 358 8.61 -9.54 -3.01
CA SER A 358 9.47 -10.31 -3.93
C SER A 358 10.87 -9.71 -4.08
N THR A 359 10.98 -8.38 -3.98
CA THR A 359 12.26 -7.66 -4.00
C THR A 359 13.13 -7.89 -2.77
N ASP A 360 12.60 -8.51 -1.70
CA ASP A 360 13.35 -8.84 -0.48
C ASP A 360 14.25 -10.08 -0.65
N ILE A 361 14.05 -10.86 -1.71
CA ILE A 361 14.78 -12.13 -1.93
C ILE A 361 16.26 -11.87 -2.25
N ALA A 362 16.57 -11.01 -3.21
CA ALA A 362 17.97 -10.65 -3.54
C ALA A 362 18.77 -10.13 -2.33
N PRO A 363 18.32 -9.12 -1.56
CA PRO A 363 19.05 -8.67 -0.38
C PRO A 363 19.17 -9.74 0.71
N THR A 364 18.26 -10.72 0.77
CA THR A 364 18.41 -11.87 1.68
C THR A 364 19.64 -12.71 1.32
N ILE A 365 19.84 -12.97 0.04
CA ILE A 365 20.99 -13.75 -0.46
C ILE A 365 22.29 -12.96 -0.30
N ILE A 366 22.28 -11.67 -0.64
CA ILE A 366 23.43 -10.77 -0.47
C ILE A 366 23.84 -10.72 1.01
N ASN A 367 22.87 -10.58 1.92
CA ASN A 367 23.10 -10.57 3.36
C ASN A 367 23.63 -11.93 3.88
N PHE A 368 23.13 -13.05 3.34
CA PHE A 368 23.63 -14.38 3.71
C PHE A 368 25.14 -14.53 3.41
N PHE A 369 25.59 -14.06 2.25
CA PHE A 369 27.00 -14.06 1.88
C PHE A 369 27.82 -12.93 2.53
N GLN A 370 27.16 -11.99 3.22
CA GLN A 370 27.78 -10.74 3.71
C GLN A 370 28.48 -9.96 2.58
N ALA A 371 27.92 -10.02 1.37
CA ALA A 371 28.49 -9.40 0.19
C ALA A 371 28.27 -7.87 0.21
N GLU A 372 29.29 -7.12 -0.20
CA GLU A 372 29.20 -5.66 -0.31
C GLU A 372 28.36 -5.28 -1.54
N ASN A 373 27.34 -4.44 -1.36
CA ASN A 373 26.39 -4.05 -2.42
C ASN A 373 26.99 -3.10 -3.49
N GLU A 374 28.24 -2.62 -3.30
CA GLU A 374 28.99 -1.76 -4.24
C GLU A 374 28.22 -0.60 -4.88
N GLY A 375 27.27 0.00 -4.14
CA GLY A 375 26.48 1.14 -4.62
C GLY A 375 25.31 0.81 -5.55
N MET A 376 24.98 -0.48 -5.76
CA MET A 376 23.79 -0.85 -6.52
C MET A 376 22.49 -0.53 -5.79
N SER A 377 21.47 -0.11 -6.55
CA SER A 377 20.19 0.33 -6.01
C SER A 377 19.24 -0.86 -5.74
N ILE A 378 19.26 -1.37 -4.52
CA ILE A 378 18.33 -2.39 -4.03
C ILE A 378 17.28 -1.74 -3.11
N ILE A 379 15.99 -2.00 -3.37
CA ILE A 379 14.89 -1.43 -2.57
C ILE A 379 14.36 -2.39 -1.51
N GLY A 380 14.53 -3.70 -1.71
CA GLY A 380 14.12 -4.71 -0.75
C GLY A 380 14.97 -4.71 0.51
N LEU A 381 14.53 -5.46 1.52
CA LEU A 381 15.23 -5.64 2.78
C LEU A 381 15.35 -7.14 3.10
N PRO A 382 16.44 -7.59 3.72
CA PRO A 382 16.63 -9.01 4.04
C PRO A 382 15.44 -9.59 4.83
N VAL A 383 15.05 -10.80 4.46
CA VAL A 383 14.00 -11.58 5.11
C VAL A 383 14.57 -12.21 6.37
N ARG A 384 13.77 -12.23 7.44
CA ARG A 384 14.07 -12.95 8.68
C ARG A 384 12.93 -13.91 9.03
N SER A 385 13.29 -15.01 9.69
CA SER A 385 12.31 -15.91 10.31
C SER A 385 11.98 -15.46 11.73
N LEU A 386 10.70 -15.51 12.07
CA LEU A 386 10.20 -15.27 13.41
C LEU A 386 9.50 -16.52 13.94
N PRO A 387 9.81 -16.98 15.16
CA PRO A 387 9.14 -18.14 15.75
C PRO A 387 7.61 -17.96 15.75
N TYR A 388 6.89 -19.01 15.36
CA TYR A 388 5.44 -19.05 15.39
C TYR A 388 4.97 -20.32 16.09
N SER A 389 4.06 -20.18 17.06
CA SER A 389 3.64 -21.29 17.93
C SER A 389 2.50 -22.15 17.38
N GLY A 390 1.86 -21.75 16.28
CA GLY A 390 0.77 -22.49 15.66
C GLY A 390 1.20 -23.23 14.39
N ASP A 391 0.23 -23.78 13.64
CA ASP A 391 0.50 -24.34 12.31
C ASP A 391 0.83 -23.21 11.33
N THR A 392 2.11 -23.11 10.97
CA THR A 392 2.66 -22.11 10.05
C THR A 392 2.00 -22.17 8.67
N LEU A 393 1.71 -23.38 8.16
CA LEU A 393 1.11 -23.57 6.84
C LEU A 393 -0.37 -23.15 6.85
N GLU A 394 -1.12 -23.53 7.88
CA GLU A 394 -2.51 -23.12 8.04
C GLU A 394 -2.63 -21.60 8.22
N ALA A 395 -1.76 -21.00 9.03
CA ALA A 395 -1.70 -19.55 9.20
C ALA A 395 -1.45 -18.81 7.88
N ALA A 396 -0.47 -19.25 7.09
CA ALA A 396 -0.19 -18.70 5.77
C ALA A 396 -1.39 -18.86 4.82
N ARG A 397 -2.06 -20.02 4.80
CA ARG A 397 -3.28 -20.25 3.99
C ARG A 397 -4.41 -19.31 4.39
N ASN A 398 -4.62 -19.09 5.68
CA ASN A 398 -5.65 -18.19 6.19
C ASN A 398 -5.37 -16.72 5.83
N ILE A 399 -4.10 -16.29 5.91
CA ILE A 399 -3.68 -14.95 5.47
C ILE A 399 -3.86 -14.79 3.96
N SER A 400 -3.45 -15.78 3.17
CA SER A 400 -3.61 -15.81 1.72
C SER A 400 -5.09 -15.70 1.32
N ALA A 401 -5.96 -16.54 1.90
CA ALA A 401 -7.39 -16.58 1.63
C ALA A 401 -8.09 -15.27 2.03
N SER A 402 -7.89 -14.77 3.25
CA SER A 402 -8.53 -13.54 3.74
C SER A 402 -8.12 -12.30 2.96
N THR A 403 -6.83 -12.22 2.58
CA THR A 403 -6.31 -11.13 1.74
C THR A 403 -6.89 -11.21 0.33
N SER A 404 -6.95 -12.41 -0.25
CA SER A 404 -7.53 -12.64 -1.57
C SER A 404 -9.00 -12.24 -1.62
N THR A 405 -9.79 -12.62 -0.61
CA THR A 405 -11.19 -12.21 -0.45
C THR A 405 -11.33 -10.68 -0.38
N THR A 406 -10.51 -10.02 0.44
CA THR A 406 -10.51 -8.54 0.54
C THR A 406 -10.19 -7.89 -0.82
N THR A 407 -9.23 -8.45 -1.57
CA THR A 407 -8.80 -7.96 -2.90
C THR A 407 -9.92 -8.11 -3.94
N ARG A 408 -10.61 -9.26 -3.97
CA ARG A 408 -11.78 -9.48 -4.85
C ARG A 408 -12.91 -8.50 -4.53
N LEU A 409 -13.24 -8.37 -3.24
CA LEU A 409 -14.31 -7.49 -2.77
C LEU A 409 -14.02 -6.01 -2.99
N ARG A 410 -12.75 -5.58 -2.88
CA ARG A 410 -12.32 -4.19 -3.13
C ARG A 410 -12.86 -3.64 -4.44
N THR A 411 -12.67 -4.37 -5.53
CA THR A 411 -13.08 -3.87 -6.86
C THR A 411 -14.60 -3.64 -6.92
N ILE A 412 -15.39 -4.57 -6.41
CA ILE A 412 -16.86 -4.50 -6.46
C ILE A 412 -17.39 -3.46 -5.47
N LEU A 413 -16.97 -3.53 -4.20
CA LEU A 413 -17.51 -2.70 -3.13
C LEU A 413 -17.08 -1.24 -3.26
N VAL A 414 -15.82 -0.95 -3.61
CA VAL A 414 -15.37 0.44 -3.82
C VAL A 414 -16.06 1.05 -5.03
N LYS A 415 -16.15 0.32 -6.15
CA LYS A 415 -16.84 0.81 -7.35
C LYS A 415 -18.33 1.06 -7.07
N SER A 416 -19.01 0.11 -6.42
CA SER A 416 -20.41 0.26 -6.03
C SER A 416 -20.61 1.42 -5.06
N TYR A 417 -19.69 1.61 -4.10
CA TYR A 417 -19.75 2.72 -3.16
C TYR A 417 -19.62 4.07 -3.87
N VAL A 418 -18.65 4.22 -4.76
CA VAL A 418 -18.46 5.46 -5.53
C VAL A 418 -19.65 5.77 -6.43
N VAL A 419 -20.22 4.76 -7.10
CA VAL A 419 -21.44 4.93 -7.90
C VAL A 419 -22.64 5.29 -7.02
N ALA A 420 -22.80 4.63 -5.87
CA ALA A 420 -23.85 4.96 -4.91
C ALA A 420 -23.74 6.39 -4.39
N GLN A 421 -22.52 6.88 -4.11
CA GLN A 421 -22.30 8.29 -3.75
C GLN A 421 -22.82 9.25 -4.83
N ILE A 422 -22.48 9.01 -6.10
CA ILE A 422 -22.93 9.85 -7.22
C ILE A 422 -24.47 9.84 -7.30
N ILE A 423 -25.08 8.67 -7.32
CA ILE A 423 -26.54 8.53 -7.46
C ILE A 423 -27.27 9.17 -6.27
N VAL A 424 -26.88 8.82 -5.04
CA VAL A 424 -27.54 9.32 -3.83
C VAL A 424 -27.43 10.83 -3.72
N ILE A 425 -26.28 11.41 -4.04
CA ILE A 425 -26.10 12.87 -3.96
C ILE A 425 -26.94 13.58 -5.02
N LEU A 426 -26.96 13.09 -6.25
CA LEU A 426 -27.80 13.67 -7.30
C LEU A 426 -29.29 13.56 -6.96
N LEU A 427 -29.74 12.41 -6.44
CA LEU A 427 -31.11 12.23 -5.95
C LEU A 427 -31.44 13.14 -4.77
N ALA A 428 -30.49 13.33 -3.85
CA ALA A 428 -30.68 14.22 -2.70
C ALA A 428 -30.81 15.67 -3.16
N VAL A 429 -29.99 16.13 -4.11
CA VAL A 429 -30.12 17.45 -4.74
C VAL A 429 -31.47 17.57 -5.47
N LEU A 430 -31.88 16.53 -6.21
CA LEU A 430 -33.18 16.52 -6.90
C LEU A 430 -34.36 16.65 -5.90
N ALA A 431 -34.33 15.90 -4.79
CA ALA A 431 -35.33 15.97 -3.74
C ALA A 431 -35.33 17.32 -3.00
N LEU A 432 -34.16 17.94 -2.89
CA LEU A 432 -33.97 19.26 -2.29
C LEU A 432 -34.58 20.37 -3.14
N LEU A 433 -34.36 20.32 -4.46
CA LEU A 433 -34.81 21.38 -5.39
C LEU A 433 -36.23 21.17 -5.92
N TRP A 434 -36.65 19.93 -6.17
CA TRP A 434 -37.86 19.67 -6.96
C TRP A 434 -38.85 18.67 -6.33
N VAL A 435 -38.40 17.72 -5.49
CA VAL A 435 -39.26 16.61 -5.04
C VAL A 435 -39.37 16.50 -3.51
N LYS A 436 -40.23 17.35 -2.92
CA LYS A 436 -40.48 17.43 -1.47
C LYS A 436 -40.83 16.10 -0.76
N PRO A 437 -41.68 15.20 -1.30
CA PRO A 437 -42.05 13.97 -0.58
C PRO A 437 -40.89 12.97 -0.41
N LEU A 438 -39.83 13.08 -1.23
CA LEU A 438 -38.67 12.20 -1.16
C LEU A 438 -37.61 12.64 -0.13
N ARG A 439 -37.79 13.78 0.55
CA ARG A 439 -36.77 14.38 1.42
C ARG A 439 -36.32 13.47 2.57
N ASN A 440 -37.26 12.86 3.30
CA ASN A 440 -36.92 11.99 4.44
C ASN A 440 -36.14 10.75 3.99
N PHE A 441 -36.52 10.18 2.84
CA PHE A 441 -35.81 9.06 2.24
C PHE A 441 -34.41 9.47 1.75
N ALA A 442 -34.30 10.64 1.10
CA ALA A 442 -33.01 11.21 0.68
C ALA A 442 -32.06 11.47 1.86
N GLN A 443 -32.55 11.99 2.99
CA GLN A 443 -31.75 12.17 4.21
C GLN A 443 -31.16 10.85 4.71
N ALA A 444 -31.97 9.79 4.79
CA ALA A 444 -31.51 8.46 5.19
C ALA A 444 -30.47 7.88 4.22
N LEU A 445 -30.67 8.06 2.91
CA LEU A 445 -29.69 7.66 1.90
C LEU A 445 -28.38 8.43 2.02
N VAL A 446 -28.43 9.74 2.23
CA VAL A 446 -27.22 10.57 2.44
C VAL A 446 -26.47 10.13 3.70
N LEU A 447 -27.18 9.82 4.79
CA LEU A 447 -26.59 9.24 6.01
C LEU A 447 -25.92 7.89 5.74
N SER A 448 -26.51 7.04 4.89
CA SER A 448 -25.90 5.75 4.57
C SER A 448 -24.51 5.88 3.94
N LEU A 449 -24.22 6.98 3.22
CA LEU A 449 -22.92 7.20 2.59
C LEU A 449 -21.78 7.35 3.59
N VAL A 450 -22.03 7.95 4.76
CA VAL A 450 -21.02 8.11 5.83
C VAL A 450 -20.94 6.87 6.73
N THR A 451 -21.96 6.02 6.71
CA THR A 451 -21.94 4.71 7.40
C THR A 451 -21.02 3.71 6.70
N VAL A 452 -20.90 3.77 5.36
CA VAL A 452 -20.13 2.78 4.59
C VAL A 452 -18.67 2.64 5.04
N PRO A 453 -17.86 3.71 5.20
CA PRO A 453 -16.47 3.58 5.63
C PRO A 453 -16.29 2.86 6.97
N LEU A 454 -17.22 3.07 7.91
CA LEU A 454 -17.26 2.38 9.19
C LEU A 454 -17.52 0.89 9.01
N ILE A 455 -18.52 0.51 8.21
CA ILE A 455 -18.83 -0.92 7.97
C ILE A 455 -17.68 -1.62 7.24
N LEU A 456 -17.10 -0.97 6.22
CA LEU A 456 -15.98 -1.54 5.47
C LEU A 456 -14.72 -1.71 6.32
N LEU A 457 -14.58 -0.97 7.43
CA LEU A 457 -13.47 -1.14 8.37
C LEU A 457 -13.57 -2.48 9.12
N PHE A 458 -14.78 -2.89 9.48
CA PHE A 458 -15.03 -4.13 10.23
C PHE A 458 -15.34 -5.35 9.35
N LEU A 459 -15.73 -5.14 8.09
CA LEU A 459 -16.22 -6.20 7.20
C LEU A 459 -15.25 -7.39 7.08
N GLY A 460 -13.94 -7.13 7.00
CA GLY A 460 -12.92 -8.17 6.86
C GLY A 460 -12.71 -9.06 8.09
N LYS A 461 -13.34 -8.74 9.24
CA LYS A 461 -13.33 -9.57 10.44
C LYS A 461 -14.52 -10.51 10.54
N ILE A 462 -15.48 -10.40 9.62
CA ILE A 462 -16.67 -11.25 9.60
C ILE A 462 -16.31 -12.57 8.87
N PRO A 463 -16.35 -13.73 9.54
CA PRO A 463 -15.91 -15.00 8.96
C PRO A 463 -17.02 -15.61 8.09
N LEU A 464 -17.29 -15.00 6.94
CA LEU A 464 -18.24 -15.55 5.96
C LEU A 464 -17.49 -16.20 4.79
N PRO A 465 -17.90 -17.41 4.36
CA PRO A 465 -17.15 -18.20 3.38
C PRO A 465 -17.34 -17.71 1.93
N ASN A 466 -18.36 -16.89 1.65
CA ASN A 466 -18.74 -16.50 0.30
C ASN A 466 -18.68 -14.98 0.13
N ASP A 467 -18.05 -14.53 -0.95
CA ASP A 467 -18.00 -13.12 -1.38
C ASP A 467 -19.40 -12.49 -1.43
N ASN A 468 -20.40 -13.20 -1.98
CA ASN A 468 -21.78 -12.69 -2.04
C ASN A 468 -22.40 -12.51 -0.65
N ALA A 469 -22.10 -13.42 0.29
CA ALA A 469 -22.58 -13.30 1.66
C ALA A 469 -21.94 -12.08 2.35
N LEU A 470 -20.66 -11.80 2.10
CA LEU A 470 -19.99 -10.60 2.61
C LEU A 470 -20.56 -9.31 2.00
N ILE A 471 -20.87 -9.31 0.70
CA ILE A 471 -21.51 -8.15 0.05
C ILE A 471 -22.90 -7.89 0.65
N ILE A 472 -23.72 -8.94 0.80
CA ILE A 472 -25.05 -8.83 1.41
C ILE A 472 -24.93 -8.36 2.87
N ALA A 473 -24.00 -8.93 3.65
CA ALA A 473 -23.75 -8.51 5.01
C ALA A 473 -23.33 -7.04 5.09
N ALA A 474 -22.46 -6.56 4.20
CA ALA A 474 -22.07 -5.16 4.14
C ALA A 474 -23.28 -4.24 3.90
N VAL A 475 -24.13 -4.59 2.91
CA VAL A 475 -25.35 -3.81 2.61
C VAL A 475 -26.33 -3.82 3.79
N LEU A 476 -26.60 -4.99 4.36
CA LEU A 476 -27.51 -5.13 5.50
C LEU A 476 -27.00 -4.37 6.73
N LEU A 477 -25.70 -4.42 7.03
CA LEU A 477 -25.10 -3.68 8.13
C LEU A 477 -25.17 -2.16 7.90
N VAL A 478 -24.94 -1.69 6.68
CA VAL A 478 -25.12 -0.26 6.34
C VAL A 478 -26.56 0.17 6.56
N VAL A 479 -27.54 -0.60 6.09
CA VAL A 479 -28.97 -0.31 6.27
C VAL A 479 -29.34 -0.34 7.76
N LEU A 480 -28.94 -1.38 8.49
CA LEU A 480 -29.24 -1.56 9.91
C LEU A 480 -28.67 -0.44 10.77
N ILE A 481 -27.38 -0.13 10.61
CA ILE A 481 -26.73 0.93 11.40
C ILE A 481 -27.30 2.30 11.03
N THR A 482 -27.55 2.57 9.75
CA THR A 482 -28.16 3.84 9.33
C THR A 482 -29.58 3.99 9.90
N ALA A 483 -30.39 2.93 9.85
CA ALA A 483 -31.74 2.93 10.42
C ALA A 483 -31.72 3.10 11.95
N LEU A 484 -30.80 2.41 12.64
CA LEU A 484 -30.61 2.53 14.08
C LEU A 484 -30.24 3.95 14.47
N VAL A 485 -29.22 4.55 13.84
CA VAL A 485 -28.80 5.92 14.14
C VAL A 485 -29.90 6.93 13.80
N THR A 486 -30.58 6.75 12.65
CA THR A 486 -31.73 7.61 12.29
C THR A 486 -32.83 7.54 13.34
N ARG A 487 -33.09 6.36 13.91
CA ARG A 487 -34.07 6.18 14.98
C ARG A 487 -33.63 6.81 16.31
N LEU A 488 -32.35 6.65 16.68
CA LEU A 488 -31.79 7.25 17.90
C LEU A 488 -31.85 8.78 17.86
N TYR A 489 -31.64 9.37 16.68
CA TYR A 489 -31.68 10.80 16.47
C TYR A 489 -33.01 11.27 15.84
N LYS A 490 -34.10 10.50 15.93
CA LYS A 490 -35.40 10.85 15.32
C LYS A 490 -35.93 12.21 15.80
N ASN A 491 -35.70 12.54 17.06
CA ASN A 491 -36.11 13.80 17.68
C ASN A 491 -35.00 14.87 17.61
N SER A 492 -33.99 14.67 16.78
CA SER A 492 -32.84 15.55 16.57
C SER A 492 -32.62 15.75 15.08
N SER A 493 -31.71 16.66 14.72
CA SER A 493 -31.35 16.86 13.30
C SER A 493 -30.64 15.63 12.72
N PRO A 494 -30.95 15.21 11.48
CA PRO A 494 -30.16 14.24 10.72
C PRO A 494 -28.68 14.61 10.62
N PHE A 495 -28.33 15.90 10.68
CA PHE A 495 -26.95 16.33 10.75
C PHE A 495 -26.24 15.82 12.02
N ASN A 496 -26.92 15.78 13.17
CA ASN A 496 -26.32 15.25 14.40
C ASN A 496 -26.05 13.74 14.29
N ALA A 497 -26.92 13.00 13.61
CA ALA A 497 -26.69 11.59 13.26
C ALA A 497 -25.43 11.43 12.37
N PHE A 498 -25.25 12.32 11.38
CA PHE A 498 -24.06 12.35 10.53
C PHE A 498 -22.78 12.59 11.36
N ILE A 499 -22.79 13.58 12.26
CA ILE A 499 -21.66 13.89 13.14
C ILE A 499 -21.33 12.73 14.08
N PHE A 500 -22.36 12.04 14.60
CA PHE A 500 -22.19 10.88 15.46
C PHE A 500 -21.48 9.73 14.72
N ILE A 501 -21.93 9.36 13.52
CA ILE A 501 -21.28 8.32 12.70
C ILE A 501 -19.85 8.73 12.33
N SER A 502 -19.64 9.99 11.97
CA SER A 502 -18.31 10.55 11.68
C SER A 502 -17.37 10.42 12.87
N GLY A 503 -17.85 10.78 14.08
CA GLY A 503 -17.09 10.68 15.32
C GLY A 503 -16.76 9.23 15.70
N ILE A 504 -17.70 8.30 15.54
CA ILE A 504 -17.45 6.86 15.77
C ILE A 504 -16.43 6.33 14.77
N THR A 505 -16.54 6.71 13.49
CA THR A 505 -15.58 6.30 12.46
C THR A 505 -14.18 6.79 12.79
N LEU A 506 -14.04 8.06 13.18
CA LEU A 506 -12.78 8.63 13.62
C LEU A 506 -12.21 7.89 14.85
N LEU A 507 -13.04 7.63 15.85
CA LEU A 507 -12.62 6.92 17.06
C LEU A 507 -12.17 5.49 16.74
N ALA A 508 -12.90 4.77 15.88
CA ALA A 508 -12.53 3.44 15.44
C ALA A 508 -11.17 3.43 14.72
N LEU A 509 -10.91 4.41 13.84
CA LEU A 509 -9.62 4.54 13.16
C LEU A 509 -8.48 4.90 14.11
N VAL A 510 -8.72 5.76 15.10
CA VAL A 510 -7.73 6.11 16.14
C VAL A 510 -7.39 4.88 16.98
N ILE A 511 -8.39 4.15 17.49
CA ILE A 511 -8.19 2.93 18.28
C ILE A 511 -7.47 1.88 17.45
N ASP A 512 -7.88 1.67 16.19
CA ASP A 512 -7.22 0.71 15.32
C ASP A 512 -5.76 1.07 15.10
N SER A 513 -5.46 2.35 14.84
CA SER A 513 -4.08 2.82 14.65
C SER A 513 -3.22 2.59 15.89
N LEU A 514 -3.75 2.87 17.09
CA LEU A 514 -3.06 2.65 18.37
C LEU A 514 -2.89 1.17 18.73
N THR A 515 -3.73 0.28 18.19
CA THR A 515 -3.69 -1.17 18.43
C THR A 515 -3.00 -1.96 17.31
N GLY A 516 -2.32 -1.26 16.39
CA GLY A 516 -1.48 -1.87 15.35
C GLY A 516 -2.17 -2.06 13.99
N THR A 517 -3.21 -1.29 13.67
CA THR A 517 -3.89 -1.24 12.35
C THR A 517 -4.55 -2.55 11.88
N ARG A 518 -4.98 -3.39 12.82
CA ARG A 518 -5.49 -4.75 12.54
C ARG A 518 -6.80 -4.74 11.73
N LEU A 519 -7.64 -3.70 11.86
CA LEU A 519 -8.88 -3.53 11.10
C LEU A 519 -8.58 -2.97 9.70
N ILE A 520 -7.77 -1.91 9.61
CA ILE A 520 -7.34 -1.32 8.33
C ILE A 520 -6.64 -2.39 7.47
N GLN A 521 -5.81 -3.26 8.06
CA GLN A 521 -5.15 -4.37 7.35
C GLN A 521 -6.10 -5.31 6.62
N SER A 522 -7.27 -5.56 7.19
CA SER A 522 -8.31 -6.43 6.62
C SER A 522 -9.43 -5.67 5.91
N SER A 523 -9.33 -4.34 5.81
CA SER A 523 -10.40 -3.52 5.25
C SER A 523 -10.32 -3.42 3.73
N VAL A 524 -11.49 -3.41 3.11
CA VAL A 524 -11.71 -3.15 1.69
C VAL A 524 -11.17 -1.78 1.25
N LEU A 525 -11.22 -0.77 2.13
CA LEU A 525 -10.65 0.57 1.91
C LEU A 525 -9.21 0.70 2.42
N GLY A 526 -8.67 -0.36 3.04
CA GLY A 526 -7.35 -0.41 3.65
C GLY A 526 -6.27 -0.92 2.68
N TYR A 527 -5.53 -1.97 3.06
CA TYR A 527 -4.36 -2.44 2.30
C TYR A 527 -4.68 -3.39 1.14
N ASP A 528 -3.78 -3.42 0.17
CA ASP A 528 -3.77 -4.41 -0.91
C ASP A 528 -2.34 -4.94 -1.07
N PRO A 529 -1.92 -5.85 -0.17
CA PRO A 529 -0.59 -6.46 -0.24
C PRO A 529 -0.49 -7.43 -1.41
N MET A 530 -1.63 -7.92 -1.93
CA MET A 530 -1.70 -8.90 -3.03
C MET A 530 -1.08 -8.35 -4.32
N VAL A 531 -1.34 -7.07 -4.62
CA VAL A 531 -0.76 -6.33 -5.75
C VAL A 531 0.49 -5.53 -5.34
N GLY A 532 0.91 -5.62 -4.07
CA GLY A 532 2.03 -4.86 -3.52
C GLY A 532 1.80 -3.34 -3.53
N ALA A 533 0.54 -2.90 -3.42
CA ALA A 533 0.19 -1.48 -3.45
C ALA A 533 0.53 -0.78 -2.13
N ARG A 534 0.22 -1.42 -0.99
CA ARG A 534 0.57 -0.96 0.37
C ARG A 534 0.51 -2.13 1.35
N TYR A 535 1.49 -2.23 2.24
CA TYR A 535 1.59 -3.31 3.23
C TYR A 535 1.18 -2.89 4.65
N TYR A 536 1.44 -1.65 5.06
CA TYR A 536 1.18 -1.11 6.40
C TYR A 536 0.79 0.39 6.37
N GLY A 537 0.43 0.97 7.52
CA GLY A 537 0.09 2.40 7.69
C GLY A 537 -1.40 2.78 7.48
N ILE A 538 -1.71 4.03 7.17
CA ILE A 538 -3.07 4.47 6.84
C ILE A 538 -3.11 4.80 5.35
N GLY A 539 -3.97 4.11 4.59
CA GLY A 539 -4.16 4.36 3.16
C GLY A 539 -4.72 5.75 2.83
N ASN A 540 -4.64 6.18 1.57
CA ASN A 540 -5.12 7.51 1.15
C ASN A 540 -6.64 7.65 1.32
N GLU A 541 -7.38 6.55 1.15
CA GLU A 541 -8.80 6.44 1.37
C GLU A 541 -9.16 6.80 2.81
N TYR A 542 -8.63 6.04 3.78
CA TYR A 542 -8.88 6.23 5.21
C TYR A 542 -8.24 7.50 5.77
N MET A 543 -7.13 7.98 5.20
CA MET A 543 -6.55 9.26 5.60
C MET A 543 -7.50 10.41 5.27
N GLY A 544 -8.08 10.46 4.06
CA GLY A 544 -9.09 11.46 3.72
C GLY A 544 -10.36 11.35 4.57
N ILE A 545 -10.78 10.13 4.91
CA ILE A 545 -11.89 9.90 5.86
C ILE A 545 -11.55 10.43 7.25
N MET A 546 -10.35 10.15 7.76
CA MET A 546 -9.91 10.56 9.09
C MET A 546 -9.80 12.09 9.20
N VAL A 547 -9.19 12.75 8.21
CA VAL A 547 -9.11 14.22 8.14
C VAL A 547 -10.51 14.83 8.02
N GLY A 548 -11.35 14.27 7.13
CA GLY A 548 -12.72 14.72 6.91
C GLY A 548 -13.59 14.64 8.16
N ALA A 549 -13.64 13.45 8.77
CA ALA A 549 -14.39 13.19 10.00
C ALA A 549 -13.89 14.05 11.17
N ALA A 550 -12.57 14.22 11.32
CA ALA A 550 -12.00 15.05 12.38
C ALA A 550 -12.41 16.52 12.26
N ILE A 551 -12.30 17.13 11.07
CA ILE A 551 -12.63 18.54 10.88
C ILE A 551 -14.12 18.78 11.09
N ILE A 552 -15.00 17.96 10.51
CA ILE A 552 -16.45 18.20 10.60
C ILE A 552 -16.96 17.96 12.04
N THR A 553 -16.48 16.92 12.71
CA THR A 553 -16.86 16.65 14.11
C THR A 553 -16.32 17.74 15.03
N ALA A 554 -15.08 18.21 14.84
CA ALA A 554 -14.52 19.32 15.60
C ALA A 554 -15.31 20.62 15.40
N ALA A 555 -15.65 20.98 14.16
CA ALA A 555 -16.43 22.17 13.85
C ALA A 555 -17.84 22.10 14.48
N ALA A 556 -18.51 20.95 14.41
CA ALA A 556 -19.82 20.76 15.00
C ALA A 556 -19.81 20.82 16.55
N LEU A 557 -18.78 20.24 17.19
CA LEU A 557 -18.61 20.33 18.63
C LEU A 557 -18.28 21.75 19.08
N PHE A 558 -17.43 22.46 18.32
CA PHE A 558 -17.06 23.84 18.64
C PHE A 558 -18.23 24.80 18.52
N GLU A 559 -19.09 24.60 17.51
CA GLU A 559 -20.35 25.34 17.35
C GLU A 559 -21.23 25.21 18.60
N LYS A 560 -21.26 24.02 19.23
CA LYS A 560 -22.06 23.76 20.43
C LYS A 560 -21.39 24.26 21.72
N TYR A 561 -20.06 24.21 21.80
CA TYR A 561 -19.29 24.56 23.01
C TYR A 561 -18.15 25.56 22.71
N PRO A 562 -18.46 26.78 22.25
CA PRO A 562 -17.43 27.74 21.85
C PRO A 562 -16.70 28.29 23.07
N SER A 563 -15.48 27.81 23.32
CA SER A 563 -14.62 28.35 24.37
C SER A 563 -13.15 28.27 23.99
N ARG A 564 -12.32 29.13 24.58
CA ARG A 564 -10.87 29.14 24.33
C ARG A 564 -10.19 27.84 24.76
N TRP A 565 -10.64 27.27 25.89
CA TRP A 565 -10.16 25.97 26.37
C TRP A 565 -10.54 24.84 25.43
N PHE A 566 -11.78 24.85 24.94
CA PHE A 566 -12.22 23.83 23.99
C PHE A 566 -11.49 23.96 22.63
N LEU A 567 -11.19 25.18 22.17
CA LEU A 567 -10.35 25.38 20.99
C LEU A 567 -8.94 24.80 21.19
N ALA A 568 -8.34 25.01 22.37
CA ALA A 568 -7.04 24.43 22.71
C ALA A 568 -7.10 22.90 22.76
N LEU A 569 -8.18 22.32 23.29
CA LEU A 569 -8.42 20.87 23.28
C LEU A 569 -8.53 20.32 21.85
N LEU A 570 -9.25 21.01 20.95
CA LEU A 570 -9.33 20.63 19.54
C LEU A 570 -7.98 20.71 18.84
N ALA A 571 -7.20 21.77 19.11
CA ALA A 571 -5.84 21.89 18.59
C ALA A 571 -4.95 20.73 19.07
N ALA A 572 -5.01 20.38 20.35
CA ALA A 572 -4.30 19.23 20.91
C ALA A 572 -4.75 17.91 20.26
N GLY A 573 -6.06 17.72 20.06
CA GLY A 573 -6.62 16.57 19.34
C GLY A 573 -6.11 16.47 17.90
N PHE A 574 -6.08 17.57 17.16
CA PHE A 574 -5.53 17.59 15.80
C PHE A 574 -4.03 17.29 15.75
N LEU A 575 -3.23 17.82 16.69
CA LEU A 575 -1.82 17.46 16.81
C LEU A 575 -1.64 15.97 17.07
N PHE A 576 -2.47 15.40 17.95
CA PHE A 576 -2.47 13.97 18.21
C PHE A 576 -2.83 13.14 16.96
N LEU A 577 -3.80 13.59 16.16
CA LEU A 577 -4.11 12.94 14.87
C LEU A 577 -2.96 13.06 13.87
N CYS A 578 -2.28 14.21 13.80
CA CYS A 578 -1.07 14.37 12.98
C CYS A 578 0.03 13.39 13.43
N PHE A 579 0.21 13.20 14.74
CA PHE A 579 1.13 12.19 15.28
C PHE A 579 0.73 10.79 14.83
N ILE A 580 -0.53 10.40 14.97
CA ILE A 580 -0.99 9.08 14.52
C ILE A 580 -0.73 8.88 13.02
N ILE A 581 -1.09 9.85 12.18
CA ILE A 581 -0.96 9.75 10.71
C ILE A 581 0.51 9.66 10.28
N GLY A 582 1.39 10.47 10.87
CA GLY A 582 2.78 10.56 10.48
C GLY A 582 3.72 9.53 11.13
N ASN A 583 3.39 9.05 12.33
CA ASN A 583 4.30 8.20 13.10
C ASN A 583 4.63 6.90 12.33
N PRO A 584 5.92 6.53 12.15
CA PRO A 584 6.33 5.36 11.37
C PRO A 584 5.80 4.02 11.89
N SER A 585 5.50 3.90 13.18
CA SER A 585 4.98 2.67 13.80
C SER A 585 3.45 2.61 13.80
N LEU A 586 2.77 3.74 13.55
CA LEU A 586 1.31 3.85 13.52
C LEU A 586 0.83 4.04 12.08
N GLY A 587 0.52 5.28 11.68
CA GLY A 587 -0.07 5.58 10.38
C GLY A 587 0.92 5.59 9.22
N ALA A 588 2.22 5.82 9.47
CA ALA A 588 3.29 5.77 8.48
C ALA A 588 2.97 6.39 7.10
N GLN A 589 2.19 7.48 7.08
CA GLN A 589 1.69 8.09 5.86
C GLN A 589 2.44 9.41 5.63
N SER A 590 3.50 9.33 4.82
CA SER A 590 4.40 10.46 4.53
C SER A 590 3.67 11.67 3.94
N ASP A 591 2.78 11.47 2.98
CA ASP A 591 2.07 12.58 2.34
C ASP A 591 0.98 13.18 3.27
N GLY A 592 0.38 12.32 4.09
CA GLY A 592 -0.61 12.69 5.11
C GLY A 592 0.00 13.53 6.24
N PHE A 593 1.29 13.34 6.53
CA PHE A 593 2.05 14.17 7.46
C PHE A 593 2.15 15.63 7.02
N ILE A 594 1.98 15.95 5.73
CA ILE A 594 1.92 17.33 5.24
C ILE A 594 0.46 17.78 5.12
N THR A 595 -0.40 16.93 4.57
CA THR A 595 -1.81 17.26 4.31
C THR A 595 -2.59 17.58 5.59
N ALA A 596 -2.50 16.72 6.61
CA ALA A 596 -3.30 16.84 7.81
C ALA A 596 -2.95 18.10 8.64
N PRO A 597 -1.67 18.43 8.93
CA PRO A 597 -1.34 19.66 9.65
C PRO A 597 -1.83 20.92 8.95
N ILE A 598 -1.70 21.02 7.62
CA ILE A 598 -2.17 22.20 6.88
C ILE A 598 -3.70 22.35 7.02
N ALA A 599 -4.44 21.25 6.79
CA ALA A 599 -5.90 21.26 6.90
C ALA A 599 -6.37 21.61 8.32
N PHE A 600 -5.75 21.02 9.34
CA PHE A 600 -6.08 21.26 10.74
C PHE A 600 -5.67 22.66 11.21
N ALA A 601 -4.50 23.17 10.80
CA ALA A 601 -4.04 24.51 11.14
C ALA A 601 -4.97 25.58 10.56
N VAL A 602 -5.36 25.44 9.29
CA VAL A 602 -6.36 26.34 8.66
C VAL A 602 -7.69 26.25 9.39
N THR A 603 -8.13 25.05 9.76
CA THR A 603 -9.37 24.86 10.54
C THR A 603 -9.32 25.59 11.88
N ILE A 604 -8.27 25.39 12.69
CA ILE A 604 -8.11 26.05 13.99
C ILE A 604 -7.99 27.57 13.83
N PHE A 605 -7.24 28.03 12.82
CA PHE A 605 -7.12 29.45 12.52
C PHE A 605 -8.48 30.08 12.24
N LEU A 606 -9.29 29.48 11.38
CA LEU A 606 -10.62 29.98 11.05
C LEU A 606 -11.56 29.94 12.28
N LEU A 607 -11.53 28.86 13.05
CA LEU A 607 -12.34 28.73 14.28
C LEU A 607 -11.95 29.77 15.35
N SER A 608 -10.67 30.15 15.42
CA SER A 608 -10.15 31.11 16.40
C SER A 608 -10.64 32.56 16.21
N ASN A 609 -11.20 32.91 15.05
CA ASN A 609 -11.60 34.28 14.69
C ASN A 609 -10.44 35.32 14.75
N LEU A 610 -9.19 34.86 14.72
CA LEU A 610 -8.04 35.76 14.71
C LEU A 610 -7.95 36.53 13.40
N LYS A 611 -7.59 37.82 13.48
CA LYS A 611 -7.22 38.60 12.28
C LYS A 611 -5.92 38.05 11.72
N MET A 612 -5.90 37.79 10.41
CA MET A 612 -4.73 37.24 9.72
C MET A 612 -3.61 38.27 9.70
N HIS A 613 -2.65 38.13 10.62
CA HIS A 613 -1.36 38.81 10.51
C HIS A 613 -0.38 37.86 9.83
N TRP A 614 0.26 38.33 8.76
CA TRP A 614 1.29 37.57 8.02
C TRP A 614 2.39 37.00 8.92
N GLY A 615 2.68 37.65 10.06
CA GLY A 615 3.60 37.13 11.07
C GLY A 615 3.19 35.79 11.68
N TYR A 616 1.91 35.53 11.92
CA TYR A 616 1.44 34.24 12.45
C TYR A 616 1.47 33.14 11.40
N VAL A 617 1.16 33.48 10.15
CA VAL A 617 1.25 32.56 9.00
C VAL A 617 2.70 32.17 8.76
N ALA A 618 3.60 33.16 8.77
CA ALA A 618 5.04 32.94 8.65
C ALA A 618 5.60 32.14 9.84
N ALA A 619 5.13 32.39 11.07
CA ALA A 619 5.52 31.62 12.24
C ALA A 619 5.04 30.16 12.16
N ALA A 620 3.77 29.92 11.77
CA ALA A 620 3.24 28.57 11.61
C ALA A 620 3.94 27.80 10.48
N ALA A 621 4.16 28.45 9.33
CA ALA A 621 4.94 27.89 8.23
C ALA A 621 6.39 27.61 8.65
N GLY A 622 7.01 28.54 9.39
CA GLY A 622 8.35 28.39 9.94
C GLY A 622 8.46 27.21 10.91
N ILE A 623 7.46 27.00 11.78
CA ILE A 623 7.40 25.85 12.69
C ILE A 623 7.28 24.53 11.91
N ILE A 624 6.40 24.48 10.91
CA ILE A 624 6.25 23.29 10.05
C ILE A 624 7.56 23.01 9.31
N LEU A 625 8.17 24.03 8.72
CA LEU A 625 9.46 23.91 8.03
C LEU A 625 10.58 23.48 8.99
N ALA A 626 10.63 24.03 10.21
CA ALA A 626 11.61 23.65 11.23
C ALA A 626 11.40 22.21 11.72
N ALA A 627 10.15 21.78 11.88
CA ALA A 627 9.80 20.40 12.21
C ALA A 627 10.23 19.42 11.11
N ILE A 628 9.97 19.77 9.84
CA ILE A 628 10.42 18.99 8.68
C ILE A 628 11.96 18.96 8.65
N ALA A 629 12.63 20.11 8.78
CA ALA A 629 14.09 20.20 8.77
C ALA A 629 14.74 19.43 9.93
N GLY A 630 14.16 19.48 11.13
CA GLY A 630 14.61 18.73 12.30
C GLY A 630 14.48 17.22 12.10
N LEU A 631 13.36 16.76 11.51
CA LEU A 631 13.17 15.35 11.15
C LEU A 631 14.20 14.90 10.11
N ILE A 632 14.44 15.72 9.09
CA ILE A 632 15.45 15.45 8.05
C ILE A 632 16.84 15.36 8.69
N GLY A 633 17.19 16.31 9.55
CA GLY A 633 18.47 16.30 10.26
C GLY A 633 18.66 15.07 11.15
N TYR A 634 17.62 14.64 11.85
CA TYR A 634 17.62 13.42 12.65
C TYR A 634 17.72 12.14 11.82
N GLU A 635 17.10 12.11 10.63
CA GLU A 635 17.22 10.96 9.74
C GLU A 635 18.61 10.92 9.08
N LEU A 636 19.15 12.05 8.64
CA LEU A 636 20.47 12.13 8.01
C LEU A 636 21.63 11.85 8.99
N SER A 637 21.41 11.98 10.30
CA SER A 637 22.43 11.61 11.30
C SER A 637 22.55 10.10 11.52
N LYS A 638 21.62 9.29 10.99
CA LYS A 638 21.70 7.83 11.03
C LYS A 638 22.56 7.31 9.87
N PRO A 639 23.29 6.19 10.06
CA PRO A 639 23.92 5.45 8.97
C PRO A 639 22.90 5.09 7.88
N LEU A 640 23.31 5.08 6.60
CA LEU A 640 22.45 4.88 5.42
C LEU A 640 21.52 3.66 5.54
N GLU A 641 22.02 2.58 6.15
CA GLU A 641 21.31 1.32 6.39
C GLU A 641 20.14 1.47 7.37
N MET A 642 20.22 2.42 8.30
CA MET A 642 19.19 2.69 9.32
C MET A 642 18.28 3.87 8.96
N GLN A 643 18.53 4.54 7.83
CA GLN A 643 17.70 5.65 7.36
C GLN A 643 16.36 5.13 6.84
N SER A 644 15.27 5.81 7.23
CA SER A 644 13.96 5.58 6.63
C SER A 644 13.98 5.93 5.13
N HIS A 645 12.95 5.51 4.39
CA HIS A 645 12.77 5.94 2.99
C HIS A 645 12.80 7.47 2.83
N LEU A 646 12.36 8.21 3.84
CA LEU A 646 12.42 9.67 3.86
C LEU A 646 13.89 10.15 3.97
N GLY A 647 14.66 9.57 4.89
CA GLY A 647 16.09 9.86 5.07
C GLY A 647 16.90 9.57 3.80
N ARG A 648 16.71 8.39 3.21
CA ARG A 648 17.34 7.99 1.94
C ARG A 648 16.95 8.93 0.79
N PHE A 649 15.66 9.28 0.67
CA PHE A 649 15.21 10.26 -0.32
C PHE A 649 15.94 11.60 -0.19
N PHE A 650 16.07 12.14 1.02
CA PHE A 650 16.79 13.40 1.23
C PHE A 650 18.29 13.26 1.04
N HIS A 651 18.88 12.12 1.38
CA HIS A 651 20.29 11.83 1.12
C HIS A 651 20.57 11.81 -0.39
N HIS A 652 19.72 11.12 -1.16
CA HIS A 652 19.75 11.15 -2.62
C HIS A 652 19.53 12.57 -3.14
N LEU A 653 18.55 13.32 -2.62
CA LEU A 653 18.30 14.71 -3.04
C LEU A 653 19.52 15.64 -2.84
N ILE A 654 20.28 15.43 -1.77
CA ILE A 654 21.50 16.18 -1.47
C ILE A 654 22.62 15.79 -2.45
N GLN A 655 22.69 14.53 -2.87
CA GLN A 655 23.70 14.01 -3.81
C GLN A 655 23.36 14.27 -5.29
N GLY A 656 22.11 14.03 -5.71
CA GLY A 656 21.59 14.17 -7.08
C GLY A 656 20.95 15.52 -7.41
N GLY A 657 20.83 16.42 -6.43
CA GLY A 657 20.48 17.83 -6.62
C GLY A 657 19.07 18.09 -7.16
N THR A 658 18.91 19.18 -7.93
CA THR A 658 17.60 19.65 -8.44
C THR A 658 16.96 18.70 -9.44
N VAL A 659 17.74 17.83 -10.09
CA VAL A 659 17.27 16.89 -11.11
C VAL A 659 16.38 15.81 -10.47
N GLU A 660 16.85 15.16 -9.39
CA GLU A 660 16.05 14.14 -8.69
C GLU A 660 14.78 14.69 -8.05
N LEU A 661 14.84 15.92 -7.51
CA LEU A 661 13.66 16.62 -7.01
C LEU A 661 12.63 16.83 -8.14
N SER A 662 13.09 17.30 -9.30
CA SER A 662 12.23 17.53 -10.46
C SER A 662 11.60 16.24 -10.99
N GLN A 663 12.36 15.14 -11.06
CA GLN A 663 11.88 13.83 -11.49
C GLN A 663 10.84 13.27 -10.50
N THR A 664 11.05 13.43 -9.20
CA THR A 664 10.10 13.01 -8.17
C THR A 664 8.79 13.76 -8.27
N LEU A 665 8.85 15.09 -8.43
CA LEU A 665 7.66 15.93 -8.61
C LEU A 665 6.91 15.58 -9.90
N LEU A 666 7.62 15.40 -11.02
CA LEU A 666 7.04 14.97 -12.30
C LEU A 666 6.38 13.59 -12.18
N ARG A 667 7.02 12.63 -11.49
CA ARG A 667 6.46 11.30 -11.22
C ARG A 667 5.15 11.41 -10.44
N LYS A 668 5.14 12.17 -9.34
CA LYS A 668 3.92 12.40 -8.54
C LYS A 668 2.81 13.07 -9.34
N ALA A 669 3.14 14.09 -10.13
CA ALA A 669 2.20 14.79 -10.99
C ALA A 669 1.60 13.86 -12.07
N SER A 670 2.45 13.08 -12.75
CA SER A 670 2.03 12.13 -13.79
C SER A 670 1.08 11.06 -13.25
N MET A 671 1.34 10.56 -12.04
CA MET A 671 0.47 9.60 -11.36
C MET A 671 -0.89 10.23 -11.01
N ASN A 672 -0.92 11.45 -10.48
CA ASN A 672 -2.18 12.14 -10.23
C ASN A 672 -2.96 12.40 -11.51
N ILE A 673 -2.31 12.83 -12.61
CA ILE A 673 -2.97 13.02 -13.91
C ILE A 673 -3.55 11.69 -14.44
N LYS A 674 -2.78 10.61 -14.37
CA LYS A 674 -3.24 9.26 -14.75
C LYS A 674 -4.44 8.85 -13.92
N LEU A 675 -4.38 9.01 -12.60
CA LEU A 675 -5.51 8.69 -11.72
C LEU A 675 -6.71 9.55 -12.06
N ILE A 676 -6.57 10.87 -12.23
CA ILE A 676 -7.65 11.78 -12.63
C ILE A 676 -8.38 11.29 -13.89
N ARG A 677 -7.64 10.73 -14.85
CA ARG A 677 -8.20 10.21 -16.10
C ARG A 677 -8.92 8.87 -15.95
N TYR A 678 -8.40 7.95 -15.13
CA TYR A 678 -8.83 6.54 -15.16
C TYR A 678 -9.54 6.05 -13.90
N THR A 679 -9.39 6.72 -12.75
CA THR A 679 -10.00 6.26 -11.50
C THR A 679 -11.47 6.66 -11.39
N ILE A 680 -12.28 5.79 -10.78
CA ILE A 680 -13.70 6.11 -10.54
C ILE A 680 -13.86 7.23 -9.49
N TRP A 681 -12.87 7.39 -8.60
CA TRP A 681 -12.86 8.45 -7.59
C TRP A 681 -12.89 9.86 -8.17
N SER A 682 -12.36 10.06 -9.38
CA SER A 682 -12.42 11.35 -10.08
C SER A 682 -13.84 11.74 -10.47
N ARG A 683 -14.66 10.76 -10.86
CA ARG A 683 -16.05 11.00 -11.25
C ARG A 683 -16.85 11.51 -10.07
N VAL A 684 -16.68 10.90 -8.89
CA VAL A 684 -17.37 11.39 -7.69
C VAL A 684 -16.80 12.72 -7.23
N PHE A 685 -15.49 12.96 -7.32
CA PHE A 685 -14.91 14.27 -7.01
C PHE A 685 -15.56 15.39 -7.84
N LEU A 686 -15.67 15.18 -9.16
CA LEU A 686 -16.28 16.15 -10.06
C LEU A 686 -17.76 16.38 -9.77
N VAL A 687 -18.52 15.31 -9.45
CA VAL A 687 -19.92 15.42 -9.03
C VAL A 687 -20.04 16.20 -7.72
N MET A 688 -19.18 15.92 -6.73
CA MET A 688 -19.14 16.67 -5.46
C MET A 688 -18.86 18.15 -5.70
N LEU A 689 -17.91 18.48 -6.59
CA LEU A 689 -17.58 19.86 -6.93
C LEU A 689 -18.71 20.56 -7.70
N LEU A 690 -19.36 19.86 -8.62
CA LEU A 690 -20.54 20.35 -9.34
C LEU A 690 -21.68 20.65 -8.36
N VAL A 691 -21.97 19.72 -7.45
CA VAL A 691 -23.03 19.86 -6.45
C VAL A 691 -22.70 20.97 -5.47
N LEU A 692 -21.47 21.06 -4.99
CA LEU A 692 -21.03 22.18 -4.14
C LEU A 692 -21.24 23.52 -4.86
N SER A 693 -20.82 23.62 -6.12
CA SER A 693 -21.02 24.82 -6.94
C SER A 693 -22.50 25.14 -7.10
N LEU A 694 -23.34 24.14 -7.35
CA LEU A 694 -24.78 24.31 -7.46
C LEU A 694 -25.41 24.79 -6.14
N LEU A 695 -24.99 24.23 -5.00
CA LEU A 695 -25.50 24.57 -3.67
C LEU A 695 -25.12 25.99 -3.24
N VAL A 696 -24.05 26.56 -3.81
CA VAL A 696 -23.73 27.99 -3.63
C VAL A 696 -24.79 28.89 -4.27
N PHE A 697 -25.34 28.50 -5.43
CA PHE A 697 -26.32 29.31 -6.16
C PHE A 697 -27.78 28.95 -5.83
N ARG A 698 -28.07 27.70 -5.47
CA ARG A 698 -29.43 27.22 -5.17
C ARG A 698 -29.45 26.16 -4.06
N PRO A 699 -30.42 26.21 -3.13
CA PRO A 699 -31.55 27.14 -3.06
C PRO A 699 -31.11 28.53 -2.58
N VAL A 700 -31.71 29.57 -3.18
CA VAL A 700 -31.30 30.97 -2.95
C VAL A 700 -31.45 31.31 -1.47
N GLY A 701 -30.37 31.82 -0.86
CA GLY A 701 -30.36 32.24 0.54
C GLY A 701 -29.93 31.15 1.54
N ALA A 702 -29.95 29.86 1.20
CA ALA A 702 -29.59 28.80 2.15
C ALA A 702 -28.13 28.88 2.62
N LEU A 703 -27.18 29.12 1.73
CA LEU A 703 -25.78 29.31 2.12
C LEU A 703 -25.58 30.58 2.96
N LYS A 704 -26.34 31.64 2.67
CA LYS A 704 -26.32 32.89 3.45
C LYS A 704 -26.90 32.66 4.86
N GLN A 705 -27.99 31.90 4.96
CA GLN A 705 -28.60 31.48 6.21
C GLN A 705 -27.63 30.61 7.02
N LEU A 706 -26.96 29.65 6.38
CA LEU A 706 -25.94 28.82 7.02
C LEU A 706 -24.76 29.63 7.56
N LEU A 707 -24.30 30.64 6.81
CA LEU A 707 -23.25 31.55 7.25
C LEU A 707 -23.66 32.36 8.49
N GLN A 708 -24.96 32.66 8.63
CA GLN A 708 -25.51 33.43 9.75
C GLN A 708 -25.81 32.54 10.97
N GLU A 709 -26.42 31.39 10.76
CA GLU A 709 -26.90 30.50 11.84
C GLU A 709 -25.81 29.56 12.37
N ARG A 710 -24.85 29.16 11.52
CA ARG A 710 -23.82 28.15 11.83
C ARG A 710 -22.43 28.58 11.35
N PRO A 711 -21.91 29.73 11.81
CA PRO A 711 -20.67 30.30 11.28
C PRO A 711 -19.42 29.43 11.51
N PHE A 712 -19.36 28.63 12.59
CA PHE A 712 -18.21 27.76 12.86
C PHE A 712 -18.21 26.51 11.99
N LEU A 713 -19.39 25.96 11.66
CA LEU A 713 -19.51 24.89 10.67
C LEU A 713 -19.02 25.33 9.28
N VAL A 714 -19.39 26.53 8.82
CA VAL A 714 -18.92 27.03 7.52
C VAL A 714 -17.39 27.16 7.47
N LYS A 715 -16.77 27.57 8.58
CA LYS A 715 -15.30 27.58 8.71
C LYS A 715 -14.71 26.17 8.68
N GLY A 716 -15.39 25.19 9.27
CA GLY A 716 -15.05 23.78 9.13
C GLY A 716 -15.07 23.32 7.67
N PHE A 717 -16.08 23.71 6.89
CA PHE A 717 -16.13 23.42 5.45
C PHE A 717 -14.96 24.04 4.67
N ALA A 718 -14.53 25.25 5.01
CA ALA A 718 -13.33 25.84 4.42
C ALA A 718 -12.05 25.05 4.78
N GLY A 719 -11.96 24.53 6.00
CA GLY A 719 -10.92 23.58 6.41
C GLY A 719 -10.93 22.28 5.59
N LEU A 720 -12.11 21.71 5.34
CA LEU A 720 -12.29 20.52 4.51
C LEU A 720 -11.91 20.75 3.04
N ILE A 721 -12.30 21.89 2.46
CA ILE A 721 -11.89 22.29 1.11
C ILE A 721 -10.37 22.40 1.04
N THR A 722 -9.75 23.02 2.04
CA THR A 722 -8.29 23.10 2.14
C THR A 722 -7.66 21.71 2.19
N GLY A 723 -8.17 20.82 3.05
CA GLY A 723 -7.69 19.45 3.15
C GLY A 723 -7.82 18.68 1.83
N ALA A 724 -8.94 18.81 1.12
CA ALA A 724 -9.15 18.16 -0.18
C ALA A 724 -8.19 18.69 -1.26
N ILE A 725 -7.96 20.00 -1.32
CA ILE A 725 -7.02 20.62 -2.28
C ILE A 725 -5.59 20.19 -1.97
N VAL A 726 -5.16 20.27 -0.71
CA VAL A 726 -3.80 19.90 -0.31
C VAL A 726 -3.58 18.40 -0.54
N ALA A 727 -4.55 17.56 -0.20
CA ALA A 727 -4.50 16.13 -0.48
C ALA A 727 -4.32 15.84 -1.98
N LEU A 728 -5.05 16.56 -2.85
CA LEU A 728 -4.96 16.43 -4.30
C LEU A 728 -3.58 16.78 -4.84
N LEU A 729 -2.91 17.78 -4.26
CA LEU A 729 -1.62 18.29 -4.74
C LEU A 729 -0.43 17.48 -4.22
N ILE A 730 -0.48 17.01 -2.97
CA ILE A 730 0.70 16.46 -2.29
C ILE A 730 0.78 14.94 -2.38
N ASN A 731 -0.37 14.24 -2.31
CA ASN A 731 -0.38 12.80 -2.15
C ASN A 731 -0.19 12.05 -3.47
N ASP A 732 0.45 10.88 -3.41
CA ASP A 732 0.65 10.01 -4.58
C ASP A 732 -0.66 9.61 -5.28
N SER A 733 -1.73 9.40 -4.51
CA SER A 733 -3.11 9.22 -5.02
C SER A 733 -4.02 10.33 -4.50
N GLY A 734 -3.65 11.58 -4.73
CA GLY A 734 -4.30 12.76 -4.19
C GLY A 734 -5.78 12.86 -4.51
N ILE A 735 -6.19 12.51 -5.73
CA ILE A 735 -7.61 12.51 -6.10
C ILE A 735 -8.46 11.56 -5.25
N VAL A 736 -7.90 10.43 -4.81
CA VAL A 736 -8.61 9.47 -3.95
C VAL A 736 -8.84 10.07 -2.56
N ALA A 737 -7.78 10.62 -1.96
CA ALA A 737 -7.86 11.26 -0.64
C ALA A 737 -8.75 12.52 -0.64
N ALA A 738 -8.70 13.31 -1.72
CA ALA A 738 -9.56 14.46 -1.91
C ALA A 738 -11.04 14.05 -2.01
N SER A 739 -11.36 13.04 -2.82
CA SER A 739 -12.72 12.50 -2.94
C SER A 739 -13.26 11.98 -1.62
N THR A 740 -12.47 11.23 -0.86
CA THR A 740 -12.92 10.70 0.43
C THR A 740 -13.09 11.80 1.48
N THR A 741 -12.27 12.84 1.45
CA THR A 741 -12.46 14.04 2.28
C THR A 741 -13.77 14.75 1.94
N CYS A 742 -14.14 14.86 0.65
CA CYS A 742 -15.38 15.50 0.20
C CYS A 742 -16.67 14.81 0.68
N ILE A 743 -16.61 13.54 1.12
CA ILE A 743 -17.73 12.84 1.77
C ILE A 743 -18.17 13.57 3.05
N TYR A 744 -17.23 14.27 3.71
CA TYR A 744 -17.49 15.06 4.91
C TYR A 744 -17.78 16.53 4.62
N LEU A 745 -17.85 16.91 3.35
CA LEU A 745 -18.15 18.27 2.89
C LEU A 745 -19.56 18.39 2.31
N VAL A 746 -19.89 17.63 1.27
CA VAL A 746 -21.14 17.82 0.51
C VAL A 746 -22.37 17.20 1.21
N PRO A 747 -22.35 15.92 1.65
CA PRO A 747 -23.43 15.32 2.43
C PRO A 747 -23.94 16.17 3.61
N PRO A 748 -23.10 16.70 4.52
CA PRO A 748 -23.59 17.52 5.63
C PRO A 748 -24.22 18.83 5.18
N ILE A 749 -23.72 19.48 4.11
CA ILE A 749 -24.35 20.70 3.56
C ILE A 749 -25.77 20.39 3.05
N ILE A 750 -25.95 19.25 2.37
CA ILE A 750 -27.26 18.79 1.90
C ILE A 750 -28.21 18.56 3.09
N LEU A 751 -27.75 17.86 4.14
CA LEU A 751 -28.56 17.59 5.33
C LEU A 751 -28.98 18.87 6.05
N LEU A 752 -28.07 19.82 6.24
CA LEU A 752 -28.36 21.13 6.86
C LEU A 752 -29.34 21.94 6.01
N THR A 753 -29.20 21.90 4.69
CA THR A 753 -30.12 22.62 3.78
C THR A 753 -31.54 22.01 3.81
N PHE A 754 -31.67 20.69 3.97
CA PHE A 754 -32.98 20.07 4.18
C PHE A 754 -33.63 20.54 5.49
N GLU A 755 -32.86 20.63 6.57
CA GLU A 755 -33.34 21.10 7.89
C GLU A 755 -33.86 22.54 7.80
N MET A 756 -33.10 23.43 7.15
CA MET A 756 -33.51 24.84 6.96
C MET A 756 -34.81 24.96 6.17
N GLN A 757 -34.97 24.20 5.08
CA GLN A 757 -36.20 24.23 4.30
C GLN A 757 -37.42 23.66 5.04
N GLN A 758 -37.22 22.66 5.91
CA GLN A 758 -38.30 22.11 6.75
C GLN A 758 -38.76 23.13 7.80
N ASN A 759 -37.83 23.81 8.46
CA ASN A 759 -38.16 24.85 9.44
C ASN A 759 -38.93 26.01 8.79
N ASN A 760 -38.42 26.56 7.67
CA ASN A 760 -39.11 27.65 6.96
C ASN A 760 -40.53 27.27 6.50
N SER A 761 -40.75 26.02 6.06
CA SER A 761 -42.08 25.54 5.64
C SER A 761 -43.03 25.39 6.83
N SER A 762 -42.49 25.09 8.02
CA SER A 762 -43.25 24.93 9.26
C SER A 762 -43.67 26.30 9.82
N ASP A 763 -42.77 27.28 9.75
CA ASP A 763 -43.03 28.65 10.18
C ASP A 763 -44.09 29.33 9.29
N GLU A 764 -44.05 29.13 7.97
CA GLU A 764 -45.08 29.62 7.05
C GLU A 764 -46.47 29.02 7.34
N LEU A 765 -46.55 27.71 7.60
CA LEU A 765 -47.83 27.06 7.95
C LEU A 765 -48.38 27.55 9.29
N THR A 766 -47.51 27.77 10.27
CA THR A 766 -47.90 28.30 11.58
C THR A 766 -48.41 29.74 11.46
N ALA A 767 -47.73 30.59 10.69
CA ALA A 767 -48.16 31.96 10.42
C ALA A 767 -49.51 32.03 9.68
N ILE A 768 -49.75 31.10 8.74
CA ILE A 768 -51.05 30.99 8.04
C ILE A 768 -52.15 30.54 9.01
N ALA A 769 -51.87 29.59 9.92
CA ALA A 769 -52.82 29.13 10.92
C ALA A 769 -53.17 30.22 11.95
N GLU A 770 -52.17 30.99 12.40
CA GLU A 770 -52.38 32.12 13.31
C GLU A 770 -53.17 33.26 12.66
N ASN A 771 -52.96 33.55 11.37
CA ASN A 771 -53.77 34.53 10.67
C ASN A 771 -55.22 34.07 10.49
N LYS A 772 -55.47 32.77 10.22
CA LYS A 772 -56.82 32.20 10.16
C LYS A 772 -57.55 32.12 11.50
N LEU A 773 -56.84 32.19 12.62
CA LEU A 773 -57.43 32.26 13.96
C LEU A 773 -57.71 33.71 14.41
N LYS A 774 -57.13 34.69 13.72
CA LYS A 774 -57.33 36.13 13.96
C LYS A 774 -58.43 36.73 13.06
N GLU A 775 -58.69 36.10 11.91
CA GLU A 775 -59.92 36.28 11.11
C GLU A 775 -61.09 35.52 11.73
#